data_AF-A0A3N5XBZ5-F1
#
_entry.id   AF-A0A3N5XBZ5-F1
#
_cell.length_a   1.000
_cell.length_b   1.000
_cell.length_c   1.000
_cell.angle_alpha   90.00
_cell.angle_beta   90.00
_cell.angle_gamma   90.00
#
_symmetry.space_group_name_H-M   'P 1'
#
loop_
_entity.id
_entity.type
_entity.pdbx_description
1 polymer ?
#
loop_
_entity_poly.entity_id
_entity_poly.type
_entity_poly.pdbx_seq_one_letter_code
_entity_poly.pdbx_strand_id
1 'polypeptide(L)'
;MDRGERNEVREALDELDQYLADAVPPLLVADSVRLLMLSPARVLAQHLVSWATAAAKSDPGELGEPLTKALTRIYQLARLQLLPKKEMKVFLSEFGPILVNVCPADARGKVRSAIAQLLAGGPEPVRDSRTSDSELSSPETGGRKQELSAFSDGLARRLVPLLEQMARTLIQEPKTSSSSASQEVVSQLLAAVTRTADNPQQLDERLDKLKTMGLNADVPSVLRTLGGSVPDWAVVPAPPPLPSAAPSAPGETPAKVERPINYSDTRLRAMQRIVELSKAPEESLERFDQMLQTAIEQFNRGASGRAVSILESARQLVLQERIPSIQANPLWDKAAGKIQWHRFEASVPDPVQHELLHRFLSFFPVLSPLNLLNDLRRREEKAGRRILISLLQVHGESARADIWKRLEYLLEEELEPDWEYTRDLVGVLGSIPPPDSTAPAEEVRLLARIAALPAPLPTFRELVRYATQIKVEQATELLMKLLEPPAPAAAGRRAALQNEPGLQWSLAFEQILTRLAQSETASVRRLILKYCVDEYGSTGISTAPLAGLGGRDLATEPDTVARLLRLLRLHLPSRWISWIRKPADYPLLDLVKALSGTSSAQVRSVLALIARRFSTRSFGVAAATALGRKPETVPSGEKAVLAAGGAGAAALGSDILLLEGELHSFNLPTLIQHLGASGATGILELLNSAEFLEGKATFVRGQLFHCQAGLLRGKEALYALLEKPVFGRFRLIGAAANEPGLTSPEGQPAGPLPVVPTLLEGMKRYDEYQQLRLLVPDDTVLTPTGERPGRPEGEDDSEFVRQVWAEVVFGKTAAQCEASIATDPYRIRRLLAYWLADGVLREVSSANIRRPQAEKSATDTRKTE
;
A
#
# COMPACT_ATOMS: atom_id res chain seq x y z
N MET A 1 -35.57 25.76 9.64
CA MET A 1 -35.51 24.41 9.05
C MET A 1 -35.81 24.49 7.59
N ASP A 2 -34.72 24.65 6.84
CA ASP A 2 -34.68 24.61 5.37
C ASP A 2 -35.05 23.21 4.84
N ARG A 3 -35.40 23.06 3.56
CA ARG A 3 -35.83 21.75 3.02
C ARG A 3 -34.74 20.68 3.08
N GLY A 4 -33.46 21.07 3.02
CA GLY A 4 -32.30 20.17 3.14
C GLY A 4 -32.14 19.59 4.55
N GLU A 5 -32.17 20.45 5.58
CA GLU A 5 -32.05 20.05 6.99
C GLU A 5 -33.15 19.05 7.42
N ARG A 6 -34.36 19.17 6.86
CA ARG A 6 -35.46 18.22 7.16
C ARG A 6 -35.23 16.83 6.57
N ASN A 7 -34.45 16.71 5.50
CA ASN A 7 -34.15 15.42 4.88
C ASN A 7 -33.05 14.69 5.65
N GLU A 8 -32.01 15.41 6.07
CA GLU A 8 -30.91 14.88 6.89
C GLU A 8 -31.40 14.40 8.27
N VAL A 9 -32.28 15.15 8.93
CA VAL A 9 -32.89 14.71 10.20
C VAL A 9 -33.73 13.44 10.02
N ARG A 10 -34.39 13.28 8.88
CA ARG A 10 -35.20 12.09 8.59
C ARG A 10 -34.33 10.85 8.38
N GLU A 11 -33.28 10.98 7.59
CA GLU A 11 -32.30 9.90 7.37
C GLU A 11 -31.64 9.49 8.70
N ALA A 12 -31.29 10.46 9.56
CA ALA A 12 -30.73 10.18 10.87
C ALA A 12 -31.70 9.44 11.81
N LEU A 13 -33.01 9.71 11.75
CA LEU A 13 -34.03 8.97 12.50
C LEU A 13 -34.19 7.52 12.00
N ASP A 14 -34.13 7.31 10.67
CA ASP A 14 -34.22 5.97 10.08
C ASP A 14 -33.00 5.10 10.45
N GLU A 15 -31.79 5.68 10.49
CA GLU A 15 -30.59 5.00 10.96
C GLU A 15 -30.63 4.70 12.46
N LEU A 16 -31.19 5.62 13.26
CA LEU A 16 -31.43 5.37 14.68
C LEU A 16 -32.36 4.18 14.89
N ASP A 17 -33.42 4.04 14.09
CA ASP A 17 -34.33 2.88 14.17
C ASP A 17 -33.62 1.57 13.85
N GLN A 18 -32.76 1.56 12.82
CA GLN A 18 -31.95 0.38 12.47
C GLN A 18 -30.96 0.01 13.57
N TYR A 19 -30.36 1.01 14.22
CA TYR A 19 -29.50 0.79 15.38
C TYR A 19 -30.27 0.25 16.59
N LEU A 20 -31.44 0.83 16.88
CA LEU A 20 -32.31 0.35 17.96
C LEU A 20 -32.85 -1.06 17.69
N ALA A 21 -32.85 -1.52 16.44
CA ALA A 21 -33.19 -2.89 16.02
C ALA A 21 -31.98 -3.86 15.92
N ASP A 22 -30.76 -3.43 16.29
CA ASP A 22 -29.50 -4.19 16.15
C ASP A 22 -29.08 -4.54 14.70
N ALA A 23 -29.64 -3.85 13.69
CA ALA A 23 -29.30 -4.09 12.28
C ALA A 23 -27.99 -3.40 11.85
N VAL A 24 -27.57 -2.36 12.57
CA VAL A 24 -26.41 -1.52 12.24
C VAL A 24 -25.53 -1.33 13.49
N PRO A 25 -24.18 -1.43 13.39
CA PRO A 25 -23.29 -1.23 14.52
C PRO A 25 -23.22 0.22 15.02
N PRO A 26 -22.89 0.46 16.31
CA PRO A 26 -22.92 1.79 16.92
C PRO A 26 -22.05 2.86 16.21
N LEU A 27 -20.96 2.44 15.56
CA LEU A 27 -20.05 3.35 14.83
C LEU A 27 -20.73 4.06 13.66
N LEU A 28 -21.64 3.38 12.96
CA LEU A 28 -22.28 3.92 11.76
C LEU A 28 -23.41 4.92 12.08
N VAL A 29 -23.91 4.94 13.31
CA VAL A 29 -25.05 5.80 13.72
C VAL A 29 -24.61 6.93 14.66
N ALA A 30 -23.33 7.00 15.02
CA ALA A 30 -22.81 8.01 15.95
C ALA A 30 -23.00 9.45 15.44
N ASP A 31 -22.69 9.71 14.16
CA ASP A 31 -22.87 11.04 13.54
C ASP A 31 -24.35 11.41 13.41
N SER A 32 -25.21 10.43 13.12
CA SER A 32 -26.66 10.59 13.05
C SER A 32 -27.27 10.91 14.42
N VAL A 33 -26.85 10.22 15.49
CA VAL A 33 -27.27 10.60 16.86
C VAL A 33 -26.74 11.98 17.24
N ARG A 34 -25.52 12.36 16.82
CA ARG A 34 -24.98 13.69 17.07
C ARG A 34 -25.81 14.78 16.39
N LEU A 35 -26.23 14.56 15.15
CA LEU A 35 -27.14 15.45 14.42
C LEU A 35 -28.50 15.55 15.12
N LEU A 36 -29.03 14.44 15.63
CA LEU A 36 -30.28 14.41 16.40
C LEU A 36 -30.17 15.12 17.77
N MET A 37 -28.99 15.11 18.41
CA MET A 37 -28.73 15.87 19.64
C MET A 37 -28.74 17.39 19.40
N LEU A 38 -28.40 17.84 18.19
CA LEU A 38 -28.44 19.25 17.77
C LEU A 38 -29.84 19.68 17.29
N SER A 39 -30.72 18.71 17.03
CA SER A 39 -32.10 18.95 16.60
C SER A 39 -33.03 19.25 17.79
N PRO A 40 -34.21 19.88 17.58
CA PRO A 40 -35.14 20.12 18.67
C PRO A 40 -35.53 18.82 19.38
N ALA A 41 -35.20 18.72 20.68
CA ALA A 41 -35.39 17.53 21.51
C ALA A 41 -36.80 16.88 21.44
N ARG A 42 -37.83 17.68 21.12
CA ARG A 42 -39.20 17.20 20.93
C ARG A 42 -39.34 16.22 19.75
N VAL A 43 -38.57 16.39 18.68
CA VAL A 43 -38.61 15.54 17.48
C VAL A 43 -38.13 14.13 17.83
N LEU A 44 -36.97 14.02 18.47
CA LEU A 44 -36.44 12.74 18.93
C LEU A 44 -37.34 12.10 19.99
N ALA A 45 -37.89 12.89 20.91
CA ALA A 45 -38.77 12.37 21.96
C ALA A 45 -40.06 11.75 21.38
N GLN A 46 -40.67 12.41 20.40
CA GLN A 46 -41.83 11.88 19.69
C GLN A 46 -41.47 10.62 18.91
N HIS A 47 -40.31 10.60 18.24
CA HIS A 47 -39.85 9.45 17.47
C HIS A 47 -39.57 8.23 18.35
N LEU A 48 -38.88 8.39 19.48
CA LEU A 48 -38.61 7.29 20.40
C LEU A 48 -39.89 6.72 21.02
N VAL A 49 -40.89 7.55 21.29
CA VAL A 49 -42.20 7.08 21.76
C VAL A 49 -42.92 6.31 20.65
N SER A 50 -42.90 6.78 19.39
CA SER A 50 -43.50 6.03 18.27
C SER A 50 -42.76 4.72 17.96
N TRP A 51 -41.43 4.70 18.11
CA TRP A 51 -40.65 3.48 17.97
C TRP A 51 -40.99 2.48 19.08
N ALA A 52 -41.06 2.95 20.33
CA ALA A 52 -41.39 2.11 21.48
C ALA A 52 -42.82 1.56 21.41
N THR A 53 -43.78 2.33 20.89
CA THR A 53 -45.15 1.82 20.66
C THR A 53 -45.20 0.78 19.55
N ALA A 54 -44.40 0.91 18.50
CA ALA A 54 -44.28 -0.11 17.46
C ALA A 54 -43.56 -1.38 17.96
N ALA A 55 -42.60 -1.24 18.88
CA ALA A 55 -41.87 -2.35 19.49
C ALA A 55 -42.68 -3.12 20.56
N ALA A 56 -43.58 -2.45 21.28
CA ALA A 56 -44.47 -3.03 22.28
C ALA A 56 -45.66 -3.76 21.61
N LYS A 57 -45.39 -4.96 21.07
CA LYS A 57 -46.26 -5.72 20.15
C LYS A 57 -47.66 -6.17 20.64
N SER A 58 -48.27 -5.64 21.72
CA SER A 58 -49.73 -5.74 22.01
C SER A 58 -50.18 -5.17 23.37
N ASP A 59 -49.29 -4.68 24.26
CA ASP A 59 -49.71 -4.17 25.58
C ASP A 59 -49.22 -2.72 25.82
N PRO A 60 -50.12 -1.70 25.78
CA PRO A 60 -49.73 -0.30 25.91
C PRO A 60 -49.20 0.08 27.30
N GLY A 61 -49.36 -0.78 28.31
CA GLY A 61 -48.86 -0.56 29.68
C GLY A 61 -47.35 -0.77 29.87
N GLU A 62 -46.64 -1.33 28.88
CA GLU A 62 -45.23 -1.72 29.01
C GLU A 62 -44.24 -0.82 28.25
N LEU A 63 -44.65 0.36 27.78
CA LEU A 63 -43.79 1.28 27.01
C LEU A 63 -42.52 1.75 27.74
N GLY A 64 -42.50 1.68 29.07
CA GLY A 64 -41.34 2.08 29.88
C GLY A 64 -40.09 1.25 29.63
N GLU A 65 -40.22 -0.04 29.30
CA GLU A 65 -39.08 -0.94 29.06
C GLU A 65 -38.38 -0.71 27.71
N PRO A 66 -39.08 -0.67 26.56
CA PRO A 66 -38.45 -0.36 25.28
C PRO A 66 -37.83 1.04 25.26
N LEU A 67 -38.45 2.04 25.90
CA LEU A 67 -37.87 3.38 26.03
C LEU A 67 -36.60 3.40 26.88
N THR A 68 -36.58 2.64 27.98
CA THR A 68 -35.38 2.52 28.83
C THR A 68 -34.24 1.83 28.08
N LYS A 69 -34.55 0.80 27.29
CA LYS A 69 -33.60 0.11 26.42
C LYS A 69 -33.04 1.04 25.34
N ALA A 70 -33.90 1.83 24.69
CA ALA A 70 -33.47 2.81 23.69
C ALA A 70 -32.54 3.89 24.28
N LEU A 71 -32.90 4.45 25.44
CA LEU A 71 -32.05 5.42 26.15
C LEU A 71 -30.69 4.83 26.54
N THR A 72 -30.69 3.58 27.00
CA THR A 72 -29.45 2.88 27.37
C THR A 72 -28.56 2.67 26.14
N ARG A 73 -29.13 2.31 24.99
CA ARG A 73 -28.41 2.17 23.72
C ARG A 73 -27.85 3.49 23.21
N ILE A 74 -28.65 4.56 23.24
CA ILE A 74 -28.15 5.90 22.87
C ILE A 74 -26.98 6.30 23.79
N TYR A 75 -27.07 6.02 25.09
CA TYR A 75 -25.98 6.27 26.03
C TYR A 75 -24.76 5.33 25.83
N GLN A 76 -24.93 4.14 25.26
CA GLN A 76 -23.82 3.24 24.93
C GLN A 76 -22.85 3.88 23.91
N LEU A 77 -23.33 4.75 23.01
CA LEU A 77 -22.45 5.51 22.11
C LEU A 77 -21.43 6.36 22.88
N ALA A 78 -21.86 6.96 24.00
CA ALA A 78 -20.95 7.69 24.89
C ALA A 78 -20.06 6.76 25.73
N ARG A 79 -20.53 5.56 26.09
CA ARG A 79 -19.70 4.54 26.77
C ARG A 79 -18.57 4.04 25.86
N LEU A 80 -18.87 3.83 24.58
CA LEU A 80 -17.94 3.40 23.54
C LEU A 80 -17.01 4.52 23.03
N GLN A 81 -17.08 5.71 23.62
CA GLN A 81 -16.30 6.89 23.23
C GLN A 81 -16.57 7.38 21.81
N LEU A 82 -17.71 6.99 21.22
CA LEU A 82 -18.17 7.47 19.91
C LEU A 82 -18.81 8.85 20.01
N LEU A 83 -19.37 9.19 21.17
CA LEU A 83 -19.84 10.53 21.51
C LEU A 83 -19.21 11.01 22.83
N PRO A 84 -18.88 12.31 22.97
CA PRO A 84 -18.31 12.83 24.21
C PRO A 84 -19.28 12.64 25.39
N LYS A 85 -18.82 11.95 26.44
CA LYS A 85 -19.64 11.67 27.64
C LYS A 85 -20.23 12.92 28.29
N LYS A 86 -19.50 14.04 28.25
CA LYS A 86 -19.97 15.33 28.79
C LYS A 86 -21.16 15.86 27.98
N GLU A 87 -21.08 15.87 26.66
CA GLU A 87 -22.16 16.32 25.76
C GLU A 87 -23.40 15.43 25.89
N MET A 88 -23.22 14.10 25.97
CA MET A 88 -24.32 13.17 26.17
C MET A 88 -25.06 13.38 27.50
N LYS A 89 -24.33 13.70 28.59
CA LYS A 89 -24.95 13.99 29.89
C LYS A 89 -25.73 15.30 29.88
N VAL A 90 -25.17 16.35 29.26
CA VAL A 90 -25.86 17.64 29.08
C VAL A 90 -27.14 17.42 28.28
N PHE A 91 -27.04 16.72 27.15
CA PHE A 91 -28.19 16.36 26.33
C PHE A 91 -29.26 15.58 27.09
N LEU A 92 -28.91 14.50 27.81
CA LEU A 92 -29.88 13.72 28.59
C LEU A 92 -30.55 14.55 29.71
N SER A 93 -29.86 15.55 30.27
CA SER A 93 -30.43 16.43 31.29
C SER A 93 -31.49 17.38 30.72
N GLU A 94 -31.34 17.82 29.47
CA GLU A 94 -32.29 18.69 28.76
C GLU A 94 -33.40 17.89 28.07
N PHE A 95 -33.05 16.76 27.46
CA PHE A 95 -33.95 15.85 26.76
C PHE A 95 -34.88 15.10 27.72
N GLY A 96 -34.37 14.71 28.89
CA GLY A 96 -35.09 13.86 29.84
C GLY A 96 -36.46 14.40 30.29
N PRO A 97 -36.57 15.67 30.73
CA PRO A 97 -37.85 16.28 31.08
C PRO A 97 -38.84 16.30 29.91
N ILE A 98 -38.35 16.52 28.69
CA ILE A 98 -39.17 16.58 27.47
C ILE A 98 -39.70 15.18 27.13
N LEU A 99 -38.85 14.15 27.16
CA LEU A 99 -39.26 12.77 26.93
C LEU A 99 -40.31 12.32 27.96
N VAL A 100 -40.10 12.59 29.25
CA VAL A 100 -41.06 12.25 30.31
C VAL A 100 -42.42 12.92 30.11
N ASN A 101 -42.44 14.16 29.59
CA ASN A 101 -43.70 14.87 29.30
C ASN A 101 -44.45 14.30 28.09
N VAL A 102 -43.72 13.76 27.10
CA VAL A 102 -44.31 13.13 25.90
C VAL A 102 -44.75 11.68 26.19
N CYS A 103 -44.17 11.01 27.19
CA CYS A 103 -44.54 9.66 27.59
C CYS A 103 -45.93 9.58 28.28
N PRO A 104 -46.70 8.49 28.08
CA PRO A 104 -47.92 8.20 28.83
C PRO A 104 -47.65 7.94 30.32
N ALA A 105 -48.67 8.12 31.16
CA ALA A 105 -48.54 8.28 32.62
C ALA A 105 -47.92 7.06 33.34
N ASP A 106 -48.15 5.87 32.79
CA ASP A 106 -47.62 4.57 33.21
C ASP A 106 -46.09 4.42 33.00
N ALA A 107 -45.54 4.98 31.92
CA ALA A 107 -44.12 4.87 31.59
C ALA A 107 -43.23 5.94 32.26
N ARG A 108 -43.82 7.05 32.73
CA ARG A 108 -43.08 8.22 33.27
C ARG A 108 -42.15 7.87 34.44
N GLY A 109 -42.60 7.00 35.34
CA GLY A 109 -41.82 6.59 36.51
C GLY A 109 -40.54 5.86 36.11
N LYS A 110 -40.65 4.84 35.26
CA LYS A 110 -39.53 4.01 34.80
C LYS A 110 -38.52 4.82 33.97
N VAL A 111 -39.00 5.64 33.03
CA VAL A 111 -38.13 6.48 32.18
C VAL A 111 -37.39 7.53 33.02
N ARG A 112 -38.06 8.15 34.01
CA ARG A 112 -37.41 9.09 34.93
C ARG A 112 -36.31 8.41 35.75
N SER A 113 -36.54 7.20 36.25
CA SER A 113 -35.49 6.43 36.95
C SER A 113 -34.33 6.05 36.04
N ALA A 114 -34.59 5.66 34.79
CA ALA A 114 -33.55 5.31 33.83
C ALA A 114 -32.64 6.50 33.48
N ILE A 115 -33.22 7.68 33.21
CA ILE A 115 -32.45 8.89 32.93
C ILE A 115 -31.61 9.29 34.14
N ALA A 116 -32.18 9.25 35.34
CA ALA A 116 -31.44 9.55 36.57
C ALA A 116 -30.25 8.60 36.78
N GLN A 117 -30.44 7.30 36.50
CA GLN A 117 -29.37 6.31 36.56
C GLN A 117 -28.29 6.57 35.51
N LEU A 118 -28.65 6.87 34.26
CA LEU A 118 -27.69 7.16 33.19
C LEU A 118 -26.87 8.43 33.48
N LEU A 119 -27.49 9.49 34.01
CA LEU A 119 -26.80 10.71 34.43
C LEU A 119 -25.81 10.46 35.59
N ALA A 120 -26.19 9.61 36.54
CA ALA A 120 -25.37 9.19 37.67
C ALA A 120 -24.20 8.25 37.29
N GLY A 121 -24.13 7.74 36.06
CA GLY A 121 -23.05 6.86 35.59
C GLY A 121 -23.51 5.55 34.96
N GLY A 122 -24.80 5.23 35.04
CA GLY A 122 -25.47 4.06 34.47
C GLY A 122 -25.23 2.76 35.25
N PRO A 123 -26.21 1.82 35.28
CA PRO A 123 -25.99 0.47 35.81
C PRO A 123 -25.13 -0.36 34.84
N GLU A 124 -24.32 -1.27 35.38
CA GLU A 124 -23.72 -2.35 34.60
C GLU A 124 -24.81 -3.27 34.03
N PRO A 125 -24.61 -3.86 32.83
CA PRO A 125 -25.64 -4.69 32.21
C PRO A 125 -26.00 -5.86 33.12
N VAL A 126 -27.29 -6.00 33.42
CA VAL A 126 -27.86 -7.19 34.03
C VAL A 126 -27.53 -8.37 33.11
N ARG A 127 -26.65 -9.25 33.58
CA ARG A 127 -26.52 -10.63 33.09
C ARG A 127 -27.83 -11.33 33.40
N ASP A 128 -28.50 -11.88 32.40
CA ASP A 128 -29.56 -12.86 32.62
C ASP A 128 -28.93 -14.14 33.20
N SER A 129 -29.04 -14.26 34.52
CA SER A 129 -28.54 -15.36 35.33
C SER A 129 -29.52 -16.53 35.29
N ARG A 130 -29.21 -17.56 34.49
CA ARG A 130 -29.56 -18.94 34.82
C ARG A 130 -28.30 -19.79 34.83
N THR A 131 -27.58 -19.72 35.94
CA THR A 131 -26.88 -20.86 36.56
C THR A 131 -26.42 -20.45 37.95
N SER A 132 -26.83 -21.24 38.93
CA SER A 132 -26.53 -21.16 40.35
C SER A 132 -25.04 -21.40 40.67
N ASP A 133 -24.51 -20.49 41.47
CA ASP A 133 -23.54 -20.64 42.56
C ASP A 133 -22.44 -21.71 42.44
N SER A 134 -21.21 -21.22 42.25
CA SER A 134 -20.12 -21.53 43.18
C SER A 134 -19.11 -20.38 43.17
N GLU A 135 -18.70 -20.00 44.38
CA GLU A 135 -17.77 -18.93 44.72
C GLU A 135 -16.47 -18.96 43.90
N LEU A 136 -16.01 -17.80 43.43
CA LEU A 136 -14.69 -17.22 43.71
C LEU A 136 -14.52 -15.93 42.89
N SER A 137 -14.21 -14.85 43.60
CA SER A 137 -13.26 -13.78 43.24
C SER A 137 -13.20 -13.30 41.78
N SER A 138 -13.48 -12.01 41.61
CA SER A 138 -13.27 -11.18 40.40
C SER A 138 -12.00 -11.52 39.59
N PRO A 139 -12.07 -11.37 38.26
CA PRO A 139 -11.00 -10.65 37.58
C PRO A 139 -11.50 -9.52 36.67
N GLU A 140 -10.62 -8.54 36.59
CA GLU A 140 -10.68 -7.24 35.94
C GLU A 140 -10.72 -7.38 34.41
N THR A 141 -11.38 -6.44 33.72
CA THR A 141 -11.38 -6.33 32.25
C THR A 141 -10.05 -5.80 31.65
N GLY A 142 -8.96 -5.83 32.44
CA GLY A 142 -7.60 -6.00 31.89
C GLY A 142 -7.41 -7.39 31.26
N GLY A 143 -8.24 -8.36 31.65
CA GLY A 143 -8.27 -9.76 31.25
C GLY A 143 -8.03 -9.98 29.77
N ARG A 144 -8.95 -9.67 28.84
CA ARG A 144 -8.87 -10.22 27.47
C ARG A 144 -7.59 -9.92 26.66
N LYS A 145 -6.92 -8.78 26.86
CA LYS A 145 -5.63 -8.46 26.18
C LYS A 145 -4.40 -8.96 26.95
N GLN A 146 -4.52 -9.05 28.27
CA GLN A 146 -3.49 -9.61 29.16
C GLN A 146 -3.55 -11.16 29.16
N GLU A 147 -4.72 -11.75 28.91
CA GLU A 147 -5.04 -13.19 28.80
C GLU A 147 -4.50 -13.78 27.50
N LEU A 148 -4.64 -13.10 26.35
CA LEU A 148 -4.02 -13.53 25.08
C LEU A 148 -2.49 -13.38 25.08
N SER A 149 -1.94 -12.34 25.73
CA SER A 149 -0.49 -12.23 25.99
C SER A 149 -0.02 -13.33 26.96
N ALA A 150 -0.78 -13.59 28.03
CA ALA A 150 -0.51 -14.63 29.01
C ALA A 150 -0.57 -16.05 28.41
N PHE A 151 -1.41 -16.30 27.40
CA PHE A 151 -1.36 -17.56 26.64
C PHE A 151 -0.05 -17.68 25.86
N SER A 152 0.37 -16.63 25.15
CA SER A 152 1.64 -16.64 24.40
C SER A 152 2.86 -16.74 25.30
N ASP A 153 2.82 -16.14 26.49
CA ASP A 153 3.89 -16.14 27.49
C ASP A 153 3.88 -17.44 28.32
N GLY A 154 2.69 -18.00 28.56
CA GLY A 154 2.46 -19.29 29.19
C GLY A 154 2.87 -20.45 28.29
N LEU A 155 2.56 -20.38 26.99
CA LEU A 155 3.15 -21.25 25.98
C LEU A 155 4.66 -21.02 25.96
N ALA A 156 5.18 -19.79 25.81
CA ALA A 156 6.63 -19.55 25.77
C ALA A 156 7.38 -20.23 26.91
N ARG A 157 6.91 -20.08 28.15
CA ARG A 157 7.49 -20.72 29.34
C ARG A 157 7.44 -22.24 29.27
N ARG A 158 6.37 -22.82 28.72
CA ARG A 158 6.21 -24.27 28.50
C ARG A 158 7.03 -24.79 27.30
N LEU A 159 7.34 -23.92 26.33
CA LEU A 159 8.05 -24.26 25.10
C LEU A 159 9.58 -24.20 25.25
N VAL A 160 10.11 -23.36 26.15
CA VAL A 160 11.57 -23.27 26.41
C VAL A 160 12.22 -24.65 26.64
N PRO A 161 11.73 -25.53 27.54
CA PRO A 161 12.37 -26.83 27.75
C PRO A 161 12.32 -27.75 26.51
N LEU A 162 11.24 -27.69 25.72
CA LEU A 162 11.12 -28.46 24.47
C LEU A 162 12.09 -27.93 23.40
N LEU A 163 12.18 -26.61 23.24
CA LEU A 163 13.12 -25.97 22.32
C LEU A 163 14.58 -26.20 22.76
N GLU A 164 14.89 -26.20 24.05
CA GLU A 164 16.21 -26.59 24.57
C GLU A 164 16.55 -28.04 24.23
N GLN A 165 15.59 -28.96 24.37
CA GLN A 165 15.77 -30.36 24.00
C GLN A 165 16.01 -30.51 22.48
N MET A 166 15.21 -29.84 21.65
CA MET A 166 15.39 -29.83 20.20
C MET A 166 16.73 -29.24 19.78
N ALA A 167 17.12 -28.09 20.35
CA ALA A 167 18.42 -27.47 20.09
C ALA A 167 19.58 -28.40 20.45
N ARG A 168 19.50 -29.09 21.60
CA ARG A 168 20.52 -30.10 21.99
C ARG A 168 20.59 -31.26 20.99
N THR A 169 19.46 -31.78 20.52
CA THR A 169 19.46 -32.86 19.52
C THR A 169 20.06 -32.40 18.18
N LEU A 170 19.76 -31.18 17.74
CA LEU A 170 20.29 -30.62 16.49
C LEU A 170 21.79 -30.33 16.56
N ILE A 171 22.30 -29.95 17.73
CA ILE A 171 23.74 -29.74 17.97
C ILE A 171 24.50 -31.08 18.01
N GLN A 172 23.87 -32.15 18.52
CA GLN A 172 24.48 -33.48 18.64
C GLN A 172 24.43 -34.30 17.35
N GLU A 173 23.44 -34.10 16.48
CA GLU A 173 23.28 -34.83 15.20
C GLU A 173 23.33 -33.92 13.95
N PRO A 174 24.49 -33.34 13.59
CA PRO A 174 24.61 -32.34 12.52
C PRO A 174 24.48 -32.91 11.09
N LYS A 175 24.26 -34.22 10.89
CA LYS A 175 24.41 -34.88 9.58
C LYS A 175 23.13 -34.97 8.74
N THR A 176 21.96 -34.63 9.28
CA THR A 176 20.66 -34.87 8.61
C THR A 176 19.72 -33.66 8.58
N SER A 177 20.01 -32.57 9.31
CA SER A 177 19.14 -31.38 9.37
C SER A 177 19.56 -30.28 8.40
N SER A 178 18.59 -29.68 7.70
CA SER A 178 18.81 -28.49 6.87
C SER A 178 19.27 -27.31 7.73
N SER A 179 20.36 -26.66 7.35
CA SER A 179 20.96 -25.47 8.02
C SER A 179 19.92 -24.39 8.43
N SER A 180 18.89 -24.18 7.62
CA SER A 180 17.81 -23.21 7.87
C SER A 180 16.92 -23.59 9.07
N ALA A 181 16.55 -24.87 9.20
CA ALA A 181 15.72 -25.36 10.31
C ALA A 181 16.44 -25.21 11.65
N SER A 182 17.74 -25.51 11.69
CA SER A 182 18.57 -25.32 12.88
C SER A 182 18.68 -23.84 13.28
N GLN A 183 18.80 -22.93 12.31
CA GLN A 183 18.83 -21.49 12.59
C GLN A 183 17.50 -20.97 13.13
N GLU A 184 16.37 -21.44 12.61
CA GLU A 184 15.03 -21.03 13.06
C GLU A 184 14.73 -21.55 14.48
N VAL A 185 15.13 -22.78 14.82
CA VAL A 185 14.99 -23.30 16.19
C VAL A 185 15.82 -22.47 17.18
N VAL A 186 17.04 -22.09 16.80
CA VAL A 186 17.92 -21.26 17.64
C VAL A 186 17.35 -19.85 17.83
N SER A 187 16.83 -19.20 16.78
CA SER A 187 16.24 -17.86 16.91
C SER A 187 14.99 -17.86 17.78
N GLN A 188 14.14 -18.88 17.66
CA GLN A 188 12.93 -19.01 18.48
C GLN A 188 13.25 -19.32 19.94
N LEU A 189 14.25 -20.16 20.22
CA LEU A 189 14.75 -20.39 21.58
C LEU A 189 15.27 -19.08 22.20
N LEU A 190 16.10 -18.33 21.46
CA LEU A 190 16.59 -17.02 21.91
C LEU A 190 15.46 -16.03 22.16
N ALA A 191 14.44 -15.97 21.30
CA ALA A 191 13.27 -15.11 21.47
C ALA A 191 12.44 -15.50 22.71
N ALA A 192 12.25 -16.80 22.95
CA ALA A 192 11.50 -17.29 24.12
C ALA A 192 12.25 -17.03 25.43
N VAL A 193 13.56 -17.28 25.46
CA VAL A 193 14.43 -17.10 26.64
C VAL A 193 14.50 -15.62 27.05
N THR A 194 14.63 -14.73 26.08
CA THR A 194 14.73 -13.27 26.29
C THR A 194 13.39 -12.67 26.72
N ARG A 195 12.29 -13.07 26.09
CA ARG A 195 10.94 -12.59 26.43
C ARG A 195 10.50 -12.97 27.84
N THR A 196 10.87 -14.17 28.28
CA THR A 196 10.46 -14.69 29.60
C THR A 196 11.41 -14.31 30.74
N ALA A 197 12.39 -13.44 30.48
CA ALA A 197 13.30 -12.90 31.49
C ALA A 197 12.69 -11.65 32.14
N ASP A 198 12.58 -11.65 33.46
CA ASP A 198 11.96 -10.55 34.20
C ASP A 198 12.98 -9.46 34.58
N ASN A 199 14.26 -9.83 34.70
CA ASN A 199 15.34 -8.94 35.14
C ASN A 199 16.66 -9.20 34.37
N PRO A 200 17.63 -8.26 34.40
CA PRO A 200 18.86 -8.37 33.62
C PRO A 200 19.76 -9.54 34.07
N GLN A 201 19.75 -9.92 35.36
CA GLN A 201 20.55 -11.03 35.86
C GLN A 201 20.06 -12.39 35.33
N GLN A 202 18.74 -12.59 35.32
CA GLN A 202 18.11 -13.77 34.76
C GLN A 202 18.36 -13.90 33.25
N LEU A 203 18.40 -12.78 32.54
CA LEU A 203 18.73 -12.79 31.11
C LEU A 203 20.16 -13.30 30.89
N ASP A 204 21.13 -12.74 31.61
CA ASP A 204 22.53 -13.14 31.49
C ASP A 204 22.74 -14.61 31.89
N GLU A 205 22.16 -15.05 33.01
CA GLU A 205 22.24 -16.45 33.45
C GLU A 205 21.69 -17.43 32.40
N ARG A 206 20.61 -17.06 31.71
CA ARG A 206 20.02 -17.91 30.67
C ARG A 206 20.84 -17.88 29.39
N LEU A 207 21.37 -16.72 28.98
CA LEU A 207 22.28 -16.63 27.84
C LEU A 207 23.55 -17.44 28.09
N ASP A 208 24.12 -17.40 29.30
CA ASP A 208 25.28 -18.20 29.68
C ASP A 208 24.98 -19.70 29.67
N LYS A 209 23.80 -20.10 30.13
CA LYS A 209 23.33 -21.50 29.97
C LYS A 209 23.28 -21.91 28.49
N LEU A 210 22.82 -21.05 27.58
CA LEU A 210 22.84 -21.35 26.15
C LEU A 210 24.27 -21.40 25.58
N LYS A 211 25.19 -20.54 26.04
CA LYS A 211 26.62 -20.60 25.67
C LYS A 211 27.26 -21.91 26.07
N THR A 212 26.99 -22.40 27.28
CA THR A 212 27.49 -23.72 27.72
C THR A 212 26.94 -24.90 26.91
N MET A 213 25.79 -24.71 26.23
CA MET A 213 25.25 -25.70 25.28
C MET A 213 25.88 -25.60 23.87
N GLY A 214 26.81 -24.67 23.63
CA GLY A 214 27.50 -24.49 22.36
C GLY A 214 26.83 -23.50 21.40
N LEU A 215 25.82 -22.75 21.84
CA LEU A 215 25.17 -21.70 21.04
C LEU A 215 25.91 -20.36 21.20
N ASN A 216 26.06 -19.62 20.10
CA ASN A 216 26.64 -18.27 20.14
C ASN A 216 25.59 -17.26 20.67
N ALA A 217 25.50 -17.17 22.00
CA ALA A 217 24.52 -16.35 22.72
C ALA A 217 25.10 -15.03 23.26
N ASP A 218 26.13 -14.47 22.60
CA ASP A 218 26.57 -13.09 22.87
C ASP A 218 25.55 -12.09 22.35
N VAL A 219 25.30 -10.98 23.06
CA VAL A 219 24.23 -10.01 22.73
C VAL A 219 24.26 -9.54 21.25
N PRO A 220 25.42 -9.18 20.65
CA PRO A 220 25.47 -8.82 19.23
C PRO A 220 25.07 -9.98 18.31
N SER A 221 25.49 -11.20 18.64
CA SER A 221 25.16 -12.42 17.89
C SER A 221 23.68 -12.77 18.01
N VAL A 222 23.09 -12.59 19.20
CA VAL A 222 21.66 -12.80 19.46
C VAL A 222 20.83 -11.82 18.67
N LEU A 223 21.14 -10.51 18.72
CA LEU A 223 20.44 -9.48 17.95
C LEU A 223 20.53 -9.76 16.44
N ARG A 224 21.71 -10.16 15.93
CA ARG A 224 21.88 -10.52 14.52
C ARG A 224 21.08 -11.76 14.13
N THR A 225 21.02 -12.77 14.99
CA THR A 225 20.28 -14.02 14.74
C THR A 225 18.77 -13.75 14.74
N LEU A 226 18.28 -13.01 15.74
CA LEU A 226 16.89 -12.57 15.81
C LEU A 226 16.52 -11.72 14.59
N GLY A 227 17.30 -10.68 14.29
CA GLY A 227 17.05 -9.79 13.14
C GLY A 227 17.14 -10.49 11.78
N GLY A 228 17.98 -11.52 11.65
CA GLY A 228 18.05 -12.34 10.44
C GLY A 228 16.85 -13.26 10.25
N SER A 229 16.22 -13.68 11.35
CA SER A 229 15.02 -14.53 11.33
C SER A 229 13.72 -13.75 11.14
N VAL A 230 13.69 -12.43 11.38
CA VAL A 230 12.51 -11.58 11.15
C VAL A 230 12.05 -11.74 9.69
N PRO A 231 10.74 -11.85 9.42
CA PRO A 231 10.22 -11.98 8.06
C PRO A 231 10.49 -10.72 7.23
N ASP A 232 10.76 -10.87 5.93
CA ASP A 232 11.18 -9.75 5.07
C ASP A 232 10.08 -8.82 4.57
N TRP A 233 9.07 -8.58 5.38
CA TRP A 233 7.97 -7.70 5.02
C TRP A 233 7.76 -6.64 6.08
N ALA A 234 7.33 -5.48 5.61
CA ALA A 234 6.91 -4.39 6.46
C ALA A 234 5.52 -3.94 6.01
N VAL A 235 4.70 -3.61 7.01
CA VAL A 235 3.43 -2.91 6.79
C VAL A 235 3.72 -1.42 6.93
N VAL A 236 3.52 -0.67 5.86
CA VAL A 236 3.56 0.79 5.89
C VAL A 236 2.13 1.25 6.15
N PRO A 237 1.77 1.67 7.38
CA PRO A 237 0.45 2.23 7.62
C PRO A 237 0.32 3.52 6.80
N ALA A 238 -0.82 3.69 6.11
CA ALA A 238 -1.10 4.89 5.33
C ALA A 238 -0.88 6.15 6.19
N PRO A 239 -0.28 7.22 5.64
CA PRO A 239 -0.20 8.49 6.33
C PRO A 239 -1.62 8.96 6.67
N PRO A 240 -1.86 9.55 7.85
CA PRO A 240 -3.15 10.12 8.15
C PRO A 240 -3.49 11.19 7.10
N PRO A 241 -4.76 11.34 6.70
CA PRO A 241 -5.16 12.48 5.89
C PRO A 241 -4.70 13.76 6.59
N LEU A 242 -4.07 14.66 5.84
CA LEU A 242 -3.65 15.98 6.33
C LEU A 242 -4.84 16.61 7.07
N PRO A 243 -4.66 17.10 8.32
CA PRO A 243 -5.74 17.78 9.00
C PRO A 243 -6.18 18.95 8.14
N SER A 244 -7.44 18.94 7.69
CA SER A 244 -8.00 20.09 6.97
C SER A 244 -7.83 21.32 7.85
N ALA A 245 -7.35 22.40 7.26
CA ALA A 245 -7.10 23.68 7.92
C ALA A 245 -8.39 24.28 8.53
N ALA A 246 -8.78 23.79 9.70
CA ALA A 246 -9.62 24.50 10.64
C ALA A 246 -8.68 25.03 11.75
N PRO A 247 -8.79 26.31 12.13
CA PRO A 247 -7.90 26.89 13.12
C PRO A 247 -8.20 26.29 14.50
N SER A 248 -7.33 25.39 14.97
CA SER A 248 -7.37 24.93 16.36
C SER A 248 -7.07 26.10 17.30
N ALA A 249 -7.91 26.27 18.31
CA ALA A 249 -7.75 27.30 19.34
C ALA A 249 -6.43 27.12 20.13
N PRO A 250 -5.82 28.21 20.63
CA PRO A 250 -4.55 28.13 21.32
C PRO A 250 -4.73 27.55 22.73
N GLY A 251 -4.21 26.34 22.97
CA GLY A 251 -4.15 25.76 24.32
C GLY A 251 -4.13 24.24 24.41
N GLU A 252 -4.43 23.51 23.34
CA GLU A 252 -4.32 22.04 23.38
C GLU A 252 -2.91 21.60 23.00
N THR A 253 -2.14 21.18 24.00
CA THR A 253 -0.97 20.33 23.78
C THR A 253 -1.43 19.11 22.97
N PRO A 254 -0.75 18.78 21.87
CA PRO A 254 -1.15 17.63 21.06
C PRO A 254 -1.10 16.39 21.95
N ALA A 255 -2.27 15.78 22.17
CA ALA A 255 -2.38 14.51 22.86
C ALA A 255 -1.35 13.56 22.24
N LYS A 256 -0.46 13.00 23.08
CA LYS A 256 0.46 11.91 22.72
C LYS A 256 -0.36 10.87 21.96
N VAL A 257 -0.26 10.87 20.63
CA VAL A 257 -0.87 9.83 19.79
C VAL A 257 -0.02 8.59 20.04
N GLU A 258 -0.33 7.88 21.12
CA GLU A 258 0.17 6.53 21.35
C GLU A 258 -0.33 5.68 20.18
N ARG A 259 0.51 5.53 19.15
CA ARG A 259 0.35 4.50 18.15
C ARG A 259 1.14 3.28 18.66
N PRO A 260 0.52 2.32 19.37
CA PRO A 260 1.12 1.01 19.47
C PRO A 260 0.97 0.38 18.08
N ILE A 261 1.94 0.62 17.19
CA ILE A 261 2.16 -0.31 16.09
C ILE A 261 2.71 -1.56 16.77
N ASN A 262 1.79 -2.39 17.30
CA ASN A 262 2.12 -3.68 17.84
C ASN A 262 2.45 -4.59 16.65
N TYR A 263 3.69 -4.50 16.16
CA TYR A 263 4.27 -5.64 15.47
C TYR A 263 4.31 -6.76 16.52
N SER A 264 3.40 -7.72 16.37
CA SER A 264 3.29 -8.90 17.21
C SER A 264 4.41 -9.91 16.95
N ASP A 265 5.49 -9.51 16.26
CA ASP A 265 6.63 -10.40 16.06
C ASP A 265 7.37 -10.55 17.38
N THR A 266 7.26 -11.76 17.91
CA THR A 266 7.95 -12.23 19.12
C THR A 266 9.45 -11.93 19.10
N ARG A 267 10.09 -11.94 17.92
CA ARG A 267 11.52 -11.64 17.75
C ARG A 267 11.83 -10.17 17.91
N LEU A 268 11.01 -9.28 17.33
CA LEU A 268 11.17 -7.83 17.50
C LEU A 268 10.96 -7.42 18.95
N ARG A 269 9.96 -8.02 19.63
CA ARG A 269 9.73 -7.87 21.07
C ARG A 269 10.93 -8.35 21.88
N ALA A 270 11.52 -9.50 21.53
CA ALA A 270 12.75 -10.00 22.16
C ALA A 270 13.93 -9.03 21.99
N MET A 271 14.12 -8.46 20.80
CA MET A 271 15.15 -7.44 20.56
C MET A 271 14.93 -6.19 21.41
N GLN A 272 13.70 -5.68 21.51
CA GLN A 272 13.36 -4.57 22.41
C GLN A 272 13.69 -4.91 23.86
N ARG A 273 13.31 -6.12 24.30
CA ARG A 273 13.53 -6.58 25.66
C ARG A 273 15.02 -6.71 26.01
N ILE A 274 15.86 -7.15 25.07
CA ILE A 274 17.32 -7.19 25.25
C ILE A 274 17.88 -5.79 25.51
N VAL A 275 17.37 -4.77 24.82
CA VAL A 275 17.81 -3.38 25.02
C VAL A 275 17.28 -2.82 26.35
N GLU A 276 16.04 -3.12 26.72
CA GLU A 276 15.43 -2.70 28.00
C GLU A 276 16.07 -3.36 29.23
N LEU A 277 16.44 -4.64 29.15
CA LEU A 277 17.02 -5.42 30.24
C LEU A 277 18.54 -5.23 30.35
N SER A 278 19.00 -3.98 30.33
CA SER A 278 20.40 -3.60 30.57
C SER A 278 20.66 -3.27 32.05
N LYS A 279 21.86 -3.55 32.56
CA LYS A 279 22.23 -3.21 33.95
C LYS A 279 22.56 -1.73 34.11
N ALA A 280 23.09 -1.10 33.06
CA ALA A 280 23.52 0.28 33.03
C ALA A 280 22.94 1.04 31.82
N PRO A 281 22.73 2.36 31.92
CA PRO A 281 22.24 3.16 30.80
C PRO A 281 23.22 3.15 29.62
N GLU A 282 24.52 3.10 29.86
CA GLU A 282 25.54 3.01 28.80
C GLU A 282 25.43 1.69 28.01
N GLU A 283 25.22 0.58 28.70
CA GLU A 283 24.99 -0.73 28.09
C GLU A 283 23.70 -0.73 27.25
N SER A 284 22.64 -0.05 27.70
CA SER A 284 21.40 0.10 26.92
C SER A 284 21.65 0.81 25.58
N LEU A 285 22.52 1.82 25.57
CA LEU A 285 22.90 2.56 24.35
C LEU A 285 23.77 1.71 23.42
N GLU A 286 24.69 0.91 23.97
CA GLU A 286 25.48 -0.03 23.18
C GLU A 286 24.61 -1.10 22.52
N ARG A 287 23.67 -1.69 23.28
CA ARG A 287 22.71 -2.68 22.75
C ARG A 287 21.78 -2.04 21.71
N PHE A 288 21.39 -0.78 21.89
CA PHE A 288 20.63 -0.02 20.90
C PHE A 288 21.43 0.24 19.62
N ASP A 289 22.70 0.66 19.71
CA ASP A 289 23.57 0.79 18.52
C ASP A 289 23.67 -0.54 17.79
N GLN A 290 23.89 -1.66 18.49
CA GLN A 290 23.91 -3.00 17.89
C GLN A 290 22.59 -3.38 17.19
N MET A 291 21.44 -2.98 17.73
CA MET A 291 20.14 -3.14 17.09
C MET A 291 20.05 -2.35 15.77
N LEU A 292 20.50 -1.09 15.77
CA LEU A 292 20.57 -0.28 14.54
C LEU A 292 21.54 -0.88 13.51
N GLN A 293 22.73 -1.32 13.95
CA GLN A 293 23.70 -1.99 13.07
C GLN A 293 23.10 -3.24 12.42
N THR A 294 22.34 -4.04 13.19
CA THR A 294 21.66 -5.22 12.67
C THR A 294 20.65 -4.85 11.57
N ALA A 295 19.88 -3.77 11.75
CA ALA A 295 18.95 -3.30 10.72
C ALA A 295 19.67 -2.87 9.44
N ILE A 296 20.79 -2.14 9.57
CA ILE A 296 21.62 -1.74 8.41
C ILE A 296 22.24 -2.97 7.73
N GLU A 297 22.70 -3.97 8.49
CA GLU A 297 23.18 -5.24 7.93
C GLU A 297 22.09 -5.95 7.10
N GLN A 298 20.83 -5.98 7.57
CA GLN A 298 19.72 -6.57 6.82
C GLN A 298 19.40 -5.77 5.56
N PHE A 299 19.37 -4.43 5.64
CA PHE A 299 19.17 -3.57 4.47
C PHE A 299 20.25 -3.82 3.41
N ASN A 300 21.52 -3.87 3.83
CA ASN A 300 22.65 -4.12 2.95
C ASN A 300 22.65 -5.53 2.32
N ARG A 301 21.93 -6.49 2.92
CA ARG A 301 21.70 -7.84 2.36
C ARG A 301 20.54 -7.88 1.36
N GLY A 302 19.80 -6.78 1.19
CA GLY A 302 18.61 -6.69 0.33
C GLY A 302 17.29 -6.98 1.04
N ALA A 303 17.31 -7.16 2.37
CA ALA A 303 16.11 -7.41 3.17
C ALA A 303 15.53 -6.11 3.74
N SER A 304 15.00 -5.27 2.84
CA SER A 304 14.52 -3.92 3.18
C SER A 304 13.30 -3.96 4.11
N GLY A 305 12.43 -4.96 3.98
CA GLY A 305 11.28 -5.14 4.87
C GLY A 305 11.71 -5.42 6.31
N ARG A 306 12.67 -6.34 6.51
CA ARG A 306 13.24 -6.63 7.85
C ARG A 306 13.88 -5.39 8.46
N ALA A 307 14.67 -4.67 7.67
CA ALA A 307 15.35 -3.48 8.13
C ALA A 307 14.35 -2.43 8.64
N VAL A 308 13.30 -2.13 7.88
CA VAL A 308 12.24 -1.19 8.28
C VAL A 308 11.56 -1.64 9.58
N SER A 309 11.23 -2.93 9.71
CA SER A 309 10.58 -3.48 10.92
C SER A 309 11.46 -3.38 12.18
N ILE A 310 12.77 -3.64 12.05
CA ILE A 310 13.73 -3.49 13.16
C ILE A 310 13.89 -2.00 13.52
N LEU A 311 14.02 -1.10 12.54
CA LEU A 311 14.15 0.34 12.80
C LEU A 311 12.89 0.94 13.42
N GLU A 312 11.71 0.50 13.01
CA GLU A 312 10.46 0.90 13.64
C GLU A 312 10.41 0.44 15.11
N SER A 313 10.84 -0.80 15.38
CA SER A 313 10.95 -1.32 16.74
C SER A 313 11.94 -0.51 17.60
N ALA A 314 13.05 -0.07 17.03
CA ALA A 314 14.02 0.82 17.68
C ALA A 314 13.44 2.22 17.93
N ARG A 315 12.70 2.78 16.96
CA ARG A 315 12.00 4.07 17.11
C ARG A 315 10.97 4.02 18.24
N GLN A 316 10.27 2.91 18.41
CA GLN A 316 9.34 2.72 19.53
C GLN A 316 10.02 2.82 20.90
N LEU A 317 11.24 2.30 21.06
CA LEU A 317 12.00 2.46 22.32
C LEU A 317 12.27 3.94 22.65
N VAL A 318 12.56 4.76 21.62
CA VAL A 318 12.76 6.21 21.79
C VAL A 318 11.43 6.91 22.10
N LEU A 319 10.35 6.55 21.40
CA LEU A 319 9.01 7.14 21.62
C LEU A 319 8.45 6.81 23.01
N GLN A 320 8.74 5.61 23.53
CA GLN A 320 8.36 5.16 24.87
C GLN A 320 9.29 5.68 25.98
N GLU A 321 10.20 6.59 25.64
CA GLU A 321 11.20 7.20 26.53
C GLU A 321 12.08 6.16 27.24
N ARG A 322 12.19 4.94 26.69
CA ARG A 322 13.11 3.89 27.18
C ARG A 322 14.56 4.26 26.89
N ILE A 323 14.77 4.99 25.78
CA ILE A 323 16.06 5.57 25.39
C ILE A 323 15.87 7.07 25.17
N PRO A 324 16.68 7.94 25.81
CA PRO A 324 16.61 9.38 25.61
C PRO A 324 16.92 9.78 24.16
N SER A 325 16.05 10.58 23.52
CA SER A 325 16.20 10.98 22.11
C SER A 325 17.52 11.70 21.82
N ILE A 326 18.02 12.49 22.77
CA ILE A 326 19.31 13.21 22.65
C ILE A 326 20.48 12.24 22.48
N GLN A 327 20.45 11.10 23.16
CA GLN A 327 21.50 10.07 23.10
C GLN A 327 21.30 9.13 21.90
N ALA A 328 20.07 8.96 21.43
CA ALA A 328 19.77 8.13 20.27
C ALA A 328 20.17 8.80 18.94
N ASN A 329 19.99 10.11 18.79
CA ASN A 329 20.30 10.86 17.56
C ASN A 329 21.71 10.59 16.98
N PRO A 330 22.82 10.70 17.74
CA PRO A 330 24.15 10.42 17.19
C PRO A 330 24.32 8.96 16.75
N LEU A 331 23.56 8.02 17.33
CA LEU A 331 23.60 6.61 16.94
C LEU A 331 22.86 6.38 15.61
N TRP A 332 21.76 7.09 15.36
CA TRP A 332 21.10 7.12 14.05
C TRP A 332 22.04 7.63 12.95
N ASP A 333 22.77 8.71 13.22
CA ASP A 333 23.73 9.28 12.27
C ASP A 333 24.91 8.33 11.99
N LYS A 334 25.44 7.70 13.05
CA LYS A 334 26.48 6.67 12.95
C LYS A 334 26.00 5.47 12.12
N ALA A 335 24.76 5.04 12.28
CA ALA A 335 24.17 3.94 11.52
C ALA A 335 23.98 4.32 10.03
N ALA A 336 23.53 5.54 9.75
CA ALA A 336 23.38 6.05 8.38
C ALA A 336 24.68 5.99 7.58
N GLY A 337 25.83 6.25 8.23
CA GLY A 337 27.16 6.17 7.61
C GLY A 337 27.60 4.78 7.12
N LYS A 338 26.87 3.71 7.49
CA LYS A 338 27.19 2.32 7.11
C LYS A 338 26.26 1.74 6.04
N ILE A 339 25.35 2.56 5.50
CA ILE A 339 24.44 2.15 4.42
C ILE A 339 25.23 1.93 3.13
N GLN A 340 24.98 0.80 2.46
CA GLN A 340 25.58 0.48 1.17
C GLN A 340 24.69 0.98 0.01
N TRP A 341 25.01 2.17 -0.52
CA TRP A 341 24.18 2.84 -1.53
C TRP A 341 23.99 2.09 -2.84
N HIS A 342 24.92 1.22 -3.24
CA HIS A 342 24.76 0.40 -4.45
C HIS A 342 23.54 -0.54 -4.37
N ARG A 343 23.15 -0.99 -3.17
CA ARG A 343 21.95 -1.81 -2.96
C ARG A 343 20.67 -0.98 -3.04
N PHE A 344 20.74 0.25 -2.56
CA PHE A 344 19.66 1.21 -2.71
C PHE A 344 19.38 1.47 -4.19
N GLU A 345 20.39 1.79 -5.00
CA GLU A 345 20.21 2.07 -6.43
C GLU A 345 19.62 0.90 -7.22
N ALA A 346 19.95 -0.34 -6.86
CA ALA A 346 19.36 -1.53 -7.48
C ALA A 346 17.85 -1.68 -7.19
N SER A 347 17.37 -1.05 -6.12
CA SER A 347 15.99 -1.14 -5.60
C SER A 347 15.11 0.05 -6.04
N VAL A 348 15.71 1.14 -6.51
CA VAL A 348 15.01 2.35 -7.02
C VAL A 348 14.13 2.13 -8.26
N PRO A 349 14.46 1.29 -9.27
CA PRO A 349 13.59 1.18 -10.45
C PRO A 349 12.22 0.53 -10.14
N ASP A 350 12.04 0.01 -8.94
CA ASP A 350 10.88 -0.76 -8.52
C ASP A 350 9.88 0.11 -7.73
N PRO A 351 8.70 0.41 -8.30
CA PRO A 351 7.72 1.31 -7.67
C PRO A 351 7.11 0.73 -6.38
N VAL A 352 7.08 -0.60 -6.22
CA VAL A 352 6.55 -1.25 -5.01
C VAL A 352 7.54 -1.09 -3.85
N GLN A 353 8.84 -1.10 -4.13
CA GLN A 353 9.88 -0.90 -3.12
C GLN A 353 10.07 0.58 -2.74
N HIS A 354 9.65 1.52 -3.58
CA HIS A 354 9.76 2.95 -3.28
C HIS A 354 9.13 3.34 -1.93
N GLU A 355 7.95 2.80 -1.58
CA GLU A 355 7.33 3.11 -0.27
C GLU A 355 8.17 2.59 0.91
N LEU A 356 8.73 1.38 0.78
CA LEU A 356 9.61 0.80 1.79
C LEU A 356 10.92 1.56 1.91
N LEU A 357 11.52 1.95 0.78
CA LEU A 357 12.74 2.75 0.73
C LEU A 357 12.50 4.14 1.32
N HIS A 358 11.38 4.79 1.00
CA HIS A 358 11.00 6.06 1.61
C HIS A 358 10.88 5.95 3.12
N ARG A 359 10.19 4.90 3.61
CA ARG A 359 10.07 4.64 5.04
C ARG A 359 11.45 4.42 5.68
N PHE A 360 12.31 3.63 5.05
CA PHE A 360 13.68 3.39 5.51
C PHE A 360 14.47 4.70 5.65
N LEU A 361 14.42 5.58 4.64
CA LEU A 361 15.10 6.87 4.67
C LEU A 361 14.56 7.79 5.78
N SER A 362 13.25 7.74 6.04
CA SER A 362 12.59 8.59 7.05
C SER A 362 13.05 8.38 8.50
N PHE A 363 13.76 7.27 8.78
CA PHE A 363 14.35 7.02 10.10
C PHE A 363 15.61 7.84 10.38
N PHE A 364 16.28 8.33 9.33
CA PHE A 364 17.58 8.99 9.45
C PHE A 364 17.43 10.49 9.18
N PRO A 365 17.53 11.36 10.21
CA PRO A 365 17.38 12.81 10.04
C PRO A 365 18.38 13.41 9.04
N VAL A 366 19.61 12.87 8.99
CA VAL A 366 20.65 13.25 8.03
C VAL A 366 20.22 12.99 6.57
N LEU A 367 19.33 12.03 6.34
CA LEU A 367 18.79 11.70 5.01
C LEU A 367 17.45 12.39 4.72
N SER A 368 17.06 13.40 5.50
CA SER A 368 15.87 14.21 5.22
C SER A 368 16.04 15.02 3.93
N PRO A 369 14.94 15.36 3.21
CA PRO A 369 15.04 16.11 1.96
C PRO A 369 15.84 17.40 2.09
N LEU A 370 15.62 18.19 3.15
CA LEU A 370 16.37 19.43 3.41
C LEU A 370 17.89 19.20 3.54
N ASN A 371 18.31 18.16 4.25
CA ASN A 371 19.73 17.86 4.42
C ASN A 371 20.35 17.34 3.11
N LEU A 372 19.64 16.47 2.38
CA LEU A 372 20.06 15.99 1.08
C LEU A 372 20.21 17.13 0.06
N LEU A 373 19.32 18.13 0.08
CA LEU A 373 19.41 19.31 -0.77
C LEU A 373 20.61 20.20 -0.42
N ASN A 374 20.95 20.33 0.87
CA ASN A 374 22.13 21.06 1.31
C ASN A 374 23.43 20.34 0.92
N ASP A 375 23.46 19.01 1.04
CA ASP A 375 24.59 18.19 0.61
C ASP A 375 24.74 18.21 -0.91
N LEU A 376 23.64 18.19 -1.66
CA LEU A 376 23.64 18.30 -3.12
C LEU A 376 24.25 19.64 -3.59
N ARG A 377 24.03 20.74 -2.85
CA ARG A 377 24.64 22.04 -3.16
C ARG A 377 26.17 22.01 -2.98
N ARG A 378 26.66 21.30 -1.97
CA ARG A 378 28.11 21.27 -1.63
C ARG A 378 28.91 20.22 -2.40
N ARG A 379 28.25 19.22 -2.99
CA ARG A 379 28.91 18.05 -3.56
C ARG A 379 29.19 18.22 -5.05
N GLU A 380 30.47 18.21 -5.43
CA GLU A 380 30.91 18.38 -6.82
C GLU A 380 30.98 17.04 -7.60
N GLU A 381 31.17 15.92 -6.91
CA GLU A 381 31.36 14.62 -7.56
C GLU A 381 30.07 14.10 -8.23
N LYS A 382 30.13 13.83 -9.54
CA LYS A 382 28.98 13.36 -10.35
C LYS A 382 28.32 12.08 -9.81
N ALA A 383 29.10 11.10 -9.37
CA ALA A 383 28.56 9.85 -8.82
C ALA A 383 27.81 10.10 -7.52
N GLY A 384 28.41 10.88 -6.61
CA GLY A 384 27.78 11.25 -5.34
C GLY A 384 26.51 12.10 -5.51
N ARG A 385 26.46 13.00 -6.51
CA ARG A 385 25.23 13.77 -6.84
C ARG A 385 24.11 12.89 -7.35
N ARG A 386 24.41 11.88 -8.18
CA ARG A 386 23.40 10.91 -8.68
C ARG A 386 22.73 10.16 -7.54
N ILE A 387 23.51 9.69 -6.56
CA ILE A 387 22.96 9.02 -5.37
C ILE A 387 22.01 9.95 -4.61
N LEU A 388 22.41 11.21 -4.37
CA LEU A 388 21.56 12.19 -3.68
C LEU A 388 20.25 12.47 -4.45
N ILE A 389 20.32 12.54 -5.78
CA ILE A 389 19.15 12.68 -6.65
C ILE A 389 18.22 11.47 -6.52
N SER A 390 18.75 10.24 -6.55
CA SER A 390 17.95 9.02 -6.36
C SER A 390 17.29 8.98 -4.98
N LEU A 391 18.00 9.42 -3.93
CA LEU A 391 17.43 9.52 -2.57
C LEU A 391 16.28 10.53 -2.51
N LEU A 392 16.44 11.69 -3.16
CA LEU A 392 15.38 12.71 -3.25
C LEU A 392 14.17 12.21 -4.07
N GLN A 393 14.38 11.42 -5.12
CA GLN A 393 13.30 10.82 -5.91
C GLN A 393 12.43 9.88 -5.07
N VAL A 394 13.05 9.07 -4.22
CA VAL A 394 12.33 8.15 -3.31
C VAL A 394 11.50 8.91 -2.27
N HIS A 395 11.94 10.09 -1.83
CA HIS A 395 11.15 10.95 -0.91
C HIS A 395 9.87 11.53 -1.53
N GLY A 396 9.74 11.50 -2.86
CA GLY A 396 8.53 11.87 -3.57
C GLY A 396 8.01 13.27 -3.26
N GLU A 397 6.74 13.38 -2.88
CA GLU A 397 6.05 14.66 -2.67
C GLU A 397 6.70 15.54 -1.59
N SER A 398 7.25 14.93 -0.53
CA SER A 398 7.92 15.67 0.54
C SER A 398 9.16 16.42 0.03
N ALA A 399 9.98 15.76 -0.80
CA ALA A 399 11.13 16.39 -1.43
C ALA A 399 10.70 17.45 -2.46
N ARG A 400 9.62 17.21 -3.20
CA ARG A 400 9.08 18.19 -4.17
C ARG A 400 8.77 19.53 -3.49
N ALA A 401 8.08 19.51 -2.35
CA ALA A 401 7.73 20.71 -1.60
C ALA A 401 8.96 21.49 -1.09
N ASP A 402 10.01 20.81 -0.67
CA ASP A 402 11.25 21.44 -0.21
C ASP A 402 12.12 21.96 -1.36
N ILE A 403 12.19 21.23 -2.48
CA ILE A 403 12.86 21.67 -3.71
C ILE A 403 12.24 22.95 -4.24
N TRP A 404 10.90 23.01 -4.23
CA TRP A 404 10.13 24.19 -4.62
C TRP A 404 10.58 25.45 -3.86
N LYS A 405 10.52 25.41 -2.52
CA LYS A 405 10.94 26.52 -1.65
C LYS A 405 12.38 26.91 -1.88
N ARG A 406 13.25 25.93 -2.17
CA ARG A 406 14.67 26.18 -2.41
C ARG A 406 14.91 26.91 -3.74
N LEU A 407 14.19 26.55 -4.79
CA LEU A 407 14.26 27.24 -6.08
C LEU A 407 13.73 28.68 -5.99
N GLU A 408 12.69 28.91 -5.18
CA GLU A 408 12.16 30.26 -4.92
C GLU A 408 13.20 31.15 -4.28
N TYR A 409 13.82 30.67 -3.20
CA TYR A 409 14.89 31.40 -2.50
C TYR A 409 16.10 31.72 -3.39
N LEU A 410 16.53 30.77 -4.24
CA LEU A 410 17.65 31.00 -5.16
C LEU A 410 17.39 32.14 -6.16
N LEU A 411 16.13 32.33 -6.57
CA LEU A 411 15.75 33.41 -7.48
C LEU A 411 15.56 34.77 -6.79
N GLU A 412 15.43 34.77 -5.46
CA GLU A 412 15.31 35.99 -4.65
C GLU A 412 16.67 36.52 -4.18
N GLU A 413 17.65 35.65 -3.92
CA GLU A 413 18.93 36.03 -3.31
C GLU A 413 20.11 36.29 -4.26
N GLU A 414 20.17 35.74 -5.48
CA GLU A 414 21.43 35.68 -6.26
C GLU A 414 21.42 36.50 -7.58
N LEU A 415 22.50 37.30 -7.79
CA LEU A 415 22.98 37.67 -9.13
C LEU A 415 23.75 36.45 -9.70
N GLU A 416 23.21 35.87 -10.77
CA GLU A 416 23.62 34.61 -11.43
C GLU A 416 23.43 33.32 -10.60
N PRO A 417 22.44 32.47 -10.94
CA PRO A 417 22.17 31.23 -10.20
C PRO A 417 23.24 30.17 -10.47
N ASP A 418 23.55 29.35 -9.45
CA ASP A 418 24.31 28.10 -9.63
C ASP A 418 23.55 27.15 -10.58
N TRP A 419 24.00 27.10 -11.84
CA TRP A 419 23.33 26.34 -12.88
C TRP A 419 23.41 24.82 -12.70
N GLU A 420 24.44 24.29 -12.03
CA GLU A 420 24.56 22.85 -11.78
C GLU A 420 23.59 22.41 -10.70
N TYR A 421 23.50 23.19 -9.61
CA TYR A 421 22.50 22.95 -8.57
C TYR A 421 21.08 23.16 -9.10
N THR A 422 20.84 24.25 -9.83
CA THR A 422 19.53 24.54 -10.45
C THR A 422 19.10 23.43 -11.41
N ARG A 423 20.02 22.92 -12.25
CA ARG A 423 19.75 21.77 -13.14
C ARG A 423 19.27 20.56 -12.34
N ASP A 424 19.95 20.23 -11.24
CA ASP A 424 19.63 19.03 -10.49
C ASP A 424 18.30 19.16 -9.75
N LEU A 425 17.97 20.35 -9.22
CA LEU A 425 16.66 20.63 -8.63
C LEU A 425 15.53 20.47 -9.65
N VAL A 426 15.66 21.08 -10.83
CA VAL A 426 14.67 20.92 -11.92
C VAL A 426 14.60 19.47 -12.39
N GLY A 427 15.74 18.78 -12.45
CA GLY A 427 15.81 17.37 -12.81
C GLY A 427 15.10 16.46 -11.80
N VAL A 428 15.20 16.73 -10.50
CA VAL A 428 14.45 15.98 -9.48
C VAL A 428 12.95 16.28 -9.61
N LEU A 429 12.54 17.54 -9.78
CA LEU A 429 11.13 17.92 -10.00
C LEU A 429 10.52 17.21 -11.23
N GLY A 430 11.28 17.10 -12.32
CA GLY A 430 10.87 16.36 -13.53
C GLY A 430 10.97 14.84 -13.42
N SER A 431 11.45 14.31 -12.30
CA SER A 431 11.46 12.87 -12.02
C SER A 431 10.35 12.46 -11.05
N ILE A 432 9.82 13.42 -10.28
CA ILE A 432 8.71 13.25 -9.34
C ILE A 432 7.48 13.93 -9.94
N PRO A 433 6.71 13.26 -10.83
CA PRO A 433 5.57 13.89 -11.49
C PRO A 433 4.50 14.32 -10.47
N PRO A 434 3.83 15.45 -10.67
CA PRO A 434 2.71 15.83 -9.83
C PRO A 434 1.52 14.86 -10.04
N PRO A 435 0.64 14.68 -9.03
CA PRO A 435 -0.54 13.85 -9.17
C PRO A 435 -1.37 14.30 -10.38
N ASP A 436 -1.85 13.34 -11.18
CA ASP A 436 -2.60 13.56 -12.44
C ASP A 436 -1.93 14.49 -13.46
N SER A 437 -0.60 14.62 -13.40
CA SER A 437 0.19 15.56 -14.23
C SER A 437 -0.23 17.03 -14.06
N THR A 438 -0.92 17.36 -12.97
CA THR A 438 -1.34 18.74 -12.65
C THR A 438 -0.34 19.43 -11.73
N ALA A 439 0.50 20.29 -12.29
CA ALA A 439 1.45 21.05 -11.49
C ALA A 439 0.78 22.24 -10.79
N PRO A 440 1.27 22.64 -9.59
CA PRO A 440 0.89 23.90 -8.96
C PRO A 440 1.19 25.09 -9.90
N ALA A 441 0.26 26.05 -9.99
CA ALA A 441 0.42 27.20 -10.89
C ALA A 441 1.63 28.07 -10.54
N GLU A 442 1.93 28.21 -9.25
CA GLU A 442 3.12 28.91 -8.75
C GLU A 442 4.40 28.23 -9.24
N GLU A 443 4.41 26.89 -9.24
CA GLU A 443 5.54 26.09 -9.72
C GLU A 443 5.89 26.37 -11.17
N VAL A 444 4.88 26.35 -12.03
CA VAL A 444 5.05 26.66 -13.45
C VAL A 444 5.56 28.09 -13.67
N ARG A 445 5.04 29.07 -12.91
CA ARG A 445 5.46 30.49 -13.03
C ARG A 445 6.92 30.67 -12.66
N LEU A 446 7.41 30.01 -11.61
CA LEU A 446 8.81 30.10 -11.22
C LEU A 446 9.72 29.43 -12.24
N LEU A 447 9.37 28.25 -12.75
CA LEU A 447 10.15 27.61 -13.80
C LEU A 447 10.16 28.46 -15.09
N ALA A 448 9.09 29.22 -15.36
CA ALA A 448 9.04 30.18 -16.46
C ALA A 448 9.99 31.38 -16.23
N ARG A 449 10.16 31.83 -14.97
CA ARG A 449 11.20 32.82 -14.61
C ARG A 449 12.61 32.27 -14.84
N ILE A 450 12.87 31.02 -14.47
CA ILE A 450 14.17 30.36 -14.74
C ILE A 450 14.39 30.22 -16.26
N ALA A 451 13.36 29.83 -17.01
CA ALA A 451 13.44 29.71 -18.47
C ALA A 451 13.76 31.04 -19.17
N ALA A 452 13.38 32.18 -18.59
CA ALA A 452 13.69 33.50 -19.13
C ALA A 452 15.17 33.91 -18.94
N LEU A 453 15.90 33.26 -18.04
CA LEU A 453 17.33 33.49 -17.82
C LEU A 453 18.19 32.79 -18.90
N PRO A 454 19.46 33.19 -19.09
CA PRO A 454 20.36 32.53 -20.01
C PRO A 454 20.87 31.15 -19.49
N ALA A 455 19.95 30.23 -19.20
CA ALA A 455 20.24 28.88 -18.70
C ALA A 455 21.07 28.03 -19.68
N PRO A 456 22.12 27.31 -19.23
CA PRO A 456 22.92 26.44 -20.09
C PRO A 456 22.12 25.23 -20.58
N LEU A 457 22.59 24.58 -21.65
CA LEU A 457 21.89 23.47 -22.31
C LEU A 457 21.43 22.33 -21.36
N PRO A 458 22.24 21.88 -20.38
CA PRO A 458 21.78 20.84 -19.44
C PRO A 458 20.55 21.27 -18.63
N THR A 459 20.53 22.48 -18.08
CA THR A 459 19.39 23.02 -17.34
C THR A 459 18.18 23.22 -18.25
N PHE A 460 18.41 23.71 -19.47
CA PHE A 460 17.36 23.85 -20.49
C PHE A 460 16.68 22.51 -20.80
N ARG A 461 17.44 21.43 -20.97
CA ARG A 461 16.88 20.09 -21.24
C ARG A 461 16.01 19.58 -20.09
N GLU A 462 16.40 19.84 -18.86
CA GLU A 462 15.59 19.47 -17.69
C GLU A 462 14.30 20.28 -17.61
N LEU A 463 14.33 21.57 -17.94
CA LEU A 463 13.12 22.41 -18.06
C LEU A 463 12.18 21.89 -19.14
N VAL A 464 12.71 21.48 -20.31
CA VAL A 464 11.92 20.87 -21.39
C VAL A 464 11.32 19.53 -20.93
N ARG A 465 12.12 18.68 -20.28
CA ARG A 465 11.65 17.40 -19.72
C ARG A 465 10.50 17.62 -18.74
N TYR A 466 10.64 18.55 -17.82
CA TYR A 466 9.57 18.90 -16.89
C TYR A 466 8.31 19.41 -17.62
N ALA A 467 8.47 20.39 -18.51
CA ALA A 467 7.35 21.03 -19.20
C ALA A 467 6.57 20.05 -20.11
N THR A 468 7.22 19.01 -20.62
CA THR A 468 6.57 17.99 -21.45
C THR A 468 5.75 16.97 -20.65
N GLN A 469 5.99 16.83 -19.35
CA GLN A 469 5.29 15.88 -18.48
C GLN A 469 4.00 16.43 -17.85
N ILE A 470 3.85 17.75 -17.76
CA ILE A 470 2.65 18.41 -17.20
C ILE A 470 1.58 18.63 -18.27
N LYS A 471 0.33 18.89 -17.85
CA LYS A 471 -0.79 19.20 -18.76
C LYS A 471 -0.46 20.37 -19.70
N VAL A 472 -0.83 20.24 -20.98
CA VAL A 472 -0.43 21.17 -22.05
C VAL A 472 -0.93 22.60 -21.77
N GLU A 473 -2.11 22.72 -21.18
CA GLU A 473 -2.75 23.99 -20.84
C GLU A 473 -1.89 24.77 -19.83
N GLN A 474 -1.31 24.08 -18.84
CA GLN A 474 -0.40 24.66 -17.86
C GLN A 474 0.99 24.88 -18.44
N ALA A 475 1.48 23.94 -19.26
CA ALA A 475 2.82 24.02 -19.83
C ALA A 475 2.99 25.09 -20.91
N THR A 476 1.89 25.55 -21.54
CA THR A 476 1.96 26.43 -22.71
C THR A 476 2.79 27.69 -22.46
N GLU A 477 2.61 28.37 -21.32
CA GLU A 477 3.38 29.58 -20.97
C GLU A 477 4.88 29.28 -20.82
N LEU A 478 5.23 28.22 -20.07
CA LEU A 478 6.60 27.78 -19.84
C LEU A 478 7.30 27.37 -21.15
N LEU A 479 6.62 26.56 -21.98
CA LEU A 479 7.12 26.11 -23.28
C LEU A 479 7.34 27.30 -24.24
N MET A 480 6.43 28.28 -24.24
CA MET A 480 6.59 29.50 -25.04
C MET A 480 7.79 30.33 -24.57
N LYS A 481 8.00 30.46 -23.24
CA LYS A 481 9.18 31.13 -22.69
C LYS A 481 10.49 30.43 -23.04
N LEU A 482 10.51 29.11 -23.09
CA LEU A 482 11.67 28.33 -23.54
C LEU A 482 12.00 28.52 -25.04
N LEU A 483 11.02 28.94 -25.86
CA LEU A 483 11.22 29.28 -27.27
C LEU A 483 11.65 30.73 -27.50
N GLU A 484 11.43 31.63 -26.53
CA GLU A 484 11.85 33.02 -26.60
C GLU A 484 13.39 33.12 -26.45
N PRO A 485 14.10 33.86 -27.33
CA PRO A 485 15.52 34.11 -27.12
C PRO A 485 15.69 35.04 -25.90
N PRO A 486 16.56 34.72 -24.91
CA PRO A 486 16.77 35.57 -23.74
C PRO A 486 17.36 36.93 -24.14
N ALA A 487 17.02 38.01 -23.41
CA ALA A 487 17.52 39.39 -23.64
C ALA A 487 19.05 39.52 -23.38
N PRO A 488 19.71 40.68 -23.66
CA PRO A 488 20.88 40.81 -24.54
C PRO A 488 22.24 40.33 -23.97
N ALA A 489 22.32 39.09 -23.50
CA ALA A 489 23.48 38.19 -23.69
C ALA A 489 23.27 37.29 -24.93
N ALA A 490 22.18 37.54 -25.66
CA ALA A 490 21.69 36.82 -26.83
C ALA A 490 22.66 36.75 -28.01
N ALA A 491 23.66 37.63 -28.09
CA ALA A 491 24.61 37.61 -29.20
C ALA A 491 25.35 36.26 -29.28
N GLY A 492 25.74 35.68 -28.14
CA GLY A 492 26.42 34.38 -28.10
C GLY A 492 25.51 33.18 -28.37
N ARG A 493 24.29 33.15 -27.81
CA ARG A 493 23.32 32.05 -28.01
C ARG A 493 22.73 32.05 -29.42
N ARG A 494 22.48 33.23 -29.98
CA ARG A 494 22.00 33.41 -31.36
C ARG A 494 23.12 33.14 -32.37
N ALA A 495 24.37 33.49 -32.06
CA ALA A 495 25.53 33.08 -32.86
C ALA A 495 25.80 31.55 -32.78
N ALA A 496 25.61 30.92 -31.62
CA ALA A 496 25.70 29.46 -31.48
C ALA A 496 24.58 28.72 -32.24
N LEU A 497 23.36 29.28 -32.25
CA LEU A 497 22.22 28.78 -33.04
C LEU A 497 22.38 29.02 -34.56
N GLN A 498 23.13 30.05 -34.96
CA GLN A 498 23.32 30.42 -36.37
C GLN A 498 24.54 29.74 -37.01
N ASN A 499 25.57 29.38 -36.23
CA ASN A 499 26.80 28.83 -36.77
C ASN A 499 26.80 27.30 -36.88
N GLU A 500 26.05 26.59 -36.02
CA GLU A 500 25.44 25.26 -36.20
C GLU A 500 24.67 24.97 -34.89
N PRO A 501 23.33 24.93 -34.86
CA PRO A 501 22.61 24.50 -33.66
C PRO A 501 22.96 23.03 -33.45
N GLY A 502 23.87 22.72 -32.54
CA GLY A 502 24.26 21.33 -32.27
C GLY A 502 23.00 20.49 -32.05
N LEU A 503 22.92 19.31 -32.68
CA LEU A 503 21.77 18.38 -32.76
C LEU A 503 20.90 18.31 -31.47
N GLN A 504 21.49 18.50 -30.31
CA GLN A 504 20.81 18.48 -29.02
C GLN A 504 19.84 19.66 -28.81
N TRP A 505 20.15 20.85 -29.33
CA TRP A 505 19.25 22.00 -29.28
C TRP A 505 18.06 21.79 -30.22
N SER A 506 18.27 21.37 -31.47
CA SER A 506 17.17 21.13 -32.42
C SER A 506 16.19 20.07 -31.90
N LEU A 507 16.69 18.98 -31.33
CA LEU A 507 15.84 17.94 -30.71
C LEU A 507 15.00 18.47 -29.54
N ALA A 508 15.58 19.29 -28.66
CA ALA A 508 14.83 19.88 -27.55
C ALA A 508 13.76 20.86 -28.04
N PHE A 509 14.05 21.67 -29.07
CA PHE A 509 13.08 22.56 -29.70
C PHE A 509 11.95 21.77 -30.39
N GLU A 510 12.26 20.69 -31.09
CA GLU A 510 11.26 19.80 -31.69
C GLU A 510 10.33 19.17 -30.63
N GLN A 511 10.87 18.76 -29.49
CA GLN A 511 10.06 18.25 -28.36
C GLN A 511 9.09 19.31 -27.84
N ILE A 512 9.54 20.55 -27.67
CA ILE A 512 8.69 21.68 -27.26
C ILE A 512 7.56 21.89 -28.28
N LEU A 513 7.91 22.02 -29.57
CA LEU A 513 6.93 22.29 -30.64
C LEU A 513 5.91 21.15 -30.78
N THR A 514 6.35 19.90 -30.65
CA THR A 514 5.49 18.72 -30.71
C THR A 514 4.48 18.73 -29.56
N ARG A 515 4.91 19.10 -28.35
CA ARG A 515 4.00 19.23 -27.20
C ARG A 515 3.03 20.40 -27.36
N LEU A 516 3.51 21.55 -27.83
CA LEU A 516 2.69 22.73 -28.10
C LEU A 516 1.65 22.51 -29.20
N ALA A 517 1.87 21.59 -30.15
CA ALA A 517 0.88 21.25 -31.19
C ALA A 517 -0.45 20.73 -30.61
N GLN A 518 -0.41 20.21 -29.39
CA GLN A 518 -1.59 19.75 -28.65
C GLN A 518 -2.35 20.90 -27.95
N SER A 519 -1.85 22.15 -27.97
CA SER A 519 -2.49 23.32 -27.35
C SER A 519 -3.64 23.88 -28.20
N GLU A 520 -4.75 24.27 -27.58
CA GLU A 520 -5.94 24.79 -28.27
C GLU A 520 -5.75 26.19 -28.88
N THR A 521 -4.68 26.88 -28.51
CA THR A 521 -4.46 28.28 -28.83
C THR A 521 -4.01 28.51 -30.28
N ALA A 522 -4.72 29.38 -31.02
CA ALA A 522 -4.40 29.71 -32.42
C ALA A 522 -3.05 30.41 -32.60
N SER A 523 -2.62 31.24 -31.64
CA SER A 523 -1.31 31.91 -31.69
C SER A 523 -0.14 30.92 -31.62
N VAL A 524 -0.27 29.86 -30.82
CA VAL A 524 0.72 28.77 -30.70
C VAL A 524 0.86 28.02 -32.02
N ARG A 525 -0.25 27.71 -32.70
CA ARG A 525 -0.24 27.05 -34.02
C ARG A 525 0.51 27.87 -35.08
N ARG A 526 0.25 29.18 -35.13
CA ARG A 526 0.96 30.09 -36.06
C ARG A 526 2.46 30.14 -35.77
N LEU A 527 2.84 30.05 -34.49
CA LEU A 527 4.23 29.99 -34.09
C LEU A 527 4.90 28.67 -34.52
N ILE A 528 4.25 27.52 -34.32
CA ILE A 528 4.79 26.22 -34.78
C ILE A 528 5.02 26.26 -36.30
N LEU A 529 4.05 26.78 -37.06
CA LEU A 529 4.24 26.99 -38.49
C LEU A 529 5.45 27.87 -38.76
N LYS A 530 5.60 29.01 -38.08
CA LYS A 530 6.76 29.88 -38.29
C LYS A 530 8.10 29.14 -38.13
N TYR A 531 8.26 28.31 -37.10
CA TYR A 531 9.52 27.59 -36.86
C TYR A 531 9.76 26.41 -37.82
N CYS A 532 8.70 25.66 -38.19
CA CYS A 532 8.82 24.50 -39.07
C CYS A 532 8.80 24.85 -40.57
N VAL A 533 8.43 26.09 -40.95
CA VAL A 533 8.11 26.48 -42.34
C VAL A 533 9.05 27.56 -42.90
N ASP A 534 10.05 28.02 -42.14
CA ASP A 534 10.91 29.13 -42.57
C ASP A 534 11.47 28.92 -44.00
N GLU A 535 11.15 29.86 -44.90
CA GLU A 535 11.35 29.77 -46.36
C GLU A 535 12.84 29.68 -46.80
N TYR A 536 13.78 29.73 -45.85
CA TYR A 536 15.23 29.78 -46.08
C TYR A 536 16.04 28.66 -45.40
N GLY A 537 15.40 27.64 -44.80
CA GLY A 537 16.08 26.42 -44.34
C GLY A 537 17.09 26.62 -43.19
N SER A 538 17.02 27.73 -42.47
CA SER A 538 18.04 28.22 -41.53
C SER A 538 17.93 27.69 -40.09
N THR A 539 16.85 27.00 -39.73
CA THR A 539 16.58 26.60 -38.33
C THR A 539 16.98 25.16 -38.00
N GLY A 540 17.16 24.28 -39.01
CA GLY A 540 17.49 22.87 -38.78
C GLY A 540 16.40 22.04 -38.07
N ILE A 541 15.16 22.56 -37.98
CA ILE A 541 14.01 21.94 -37.32
C ILE A 541 13.19 21.13 -38.35
N SER A 542 12.81 19.90 -37.99
CA SER A 542 11.99 19.00 -38.82
C SER A 542 10.52 19.44 -38.91
N THR A 543 9.81 18.88 -39.90
CA THR A 543 8.34 19.01 -40.06
C THR A 543 7.54 18.16 -39.07
N ALA A 544 8.19 17.26 -38.32
CA ALA A 544 7.53 16.32 -37.41
C ALA A 544 6.52 16.95 -36.43
N PRO A 545 6.79 18.14 -35.81
CA PRO A 545 5.84 18.78 -34.92
C PRO A 545 4.50 19.14 -35.58
N LEU A 546 4.48 19.38 -36.90
CA LEU A 546 3.25 19.74 -37.64
C LEU A 546 2.23 18.62 -37.64
N ALA A 547 2.67 17.35 -37.59
CA ALA A 547 1.78 16.20 -37.57
C ALA A 547 0.79 16.24 -36.39
N GLY A 548 1.18 16.84 -35.26
CA GLY A 548 0.34 16.98 -34.07
C GLY A 548 -0.92 17.85 -34.27
N LEU A 549 -0.96 18.67 -35.33
CA LEU A 549 -2.11 19.49 -35.68
C LEU A 549 -3.30 18.67 -36.22
N GLY A 550 -3.04 17.42 -36.64
CA GLY A 550 -4.02 16.55 -37.30
C GLY A 550 -5.21 16.13 -36.43
N GLY A 551 -5.11 16.22 -35.10
CA GLY A 551 -6.20 15.87 -34.19
C GLY A 551 -7.34 16.87 -34.14
N ARG A 552 -7.28 17.97 -34.91
CA ARG A 552 -8.25 19.07 -34.86
C ARG A 552 -8.70 19.53 -36.25
N ASP A 553 -9.88 20.14 -36.28
CA ASP A 553 -10.39 20.78 -37.48
C ASP A 553 -9.85 22.22 -37.60
N LEU A 554 -9.01 22.46 -38.60
CA LEU A 554 -8.40 23.77 -38.88
C LEU A 554 -9.27 24.62 -39.83
N ALA A 555 -10.51 24.22 -40.15
CA ALA A 555 -11.37 24.92 -41.09
C ALA A 555 -11.66 26.39 -40.71
N THR A 556 -11.59 26.71 -39.41
CA THR A 556 -11.76 28.06 -38.87
C THR A 556 -10.53 28.97 -39.05
N GLU A 557 -9.41 28.45 -39.54
CA GLU A 557 -8.16 29.18 -39.77
C GLU A 557 -7.67 29.08 -41.23
N PRO A 558 -8.28 29.85 -42.16
CA PRO A 558 -8.00 29.72 -43.59
C PRO A 558 -6.53 30.03 -43.96
N ASP A 559 -5.87 30.94 -43.25
CA ASP A 559 -4.46 31.30 -43.51
C ASP A 559 -3.50 30.16 -43.16
N THR A 560 -3.74 29.47 -42.04
CA THR A 560 -2.98 28.31 -41.58
C THR A 560 -3.10 27.17 -42.59
N VAL A 561 -4.32 26.88 -43.05
CA VAL A 561 -4.61 25.86 -44.06
C VAL A 561 -3.97 26.21 -45.41
N ALA A 562 -4.04 27.46 -45.84
CA ALA A 562 -3.44 27.91 -47.11
C ALA A 562 -1.91 27.72 -47.10
N ARG A 563 -1.23 28.02 -45.99
CA ARG A 563 0.22 27.80 -45.84
C ARG A 563 0.59 26.32 -45.88
N LEU A 564 -0.10 25.47 -45.12
CA LEU A 564 0.13 24.02 -45.12
C LEU A 564 -0.09 23.40 -46.51
N LEU A 565 -1.16 23.81 -47.22
CA LEU A 565 -1.42 23.36 -48.58
C LEU A 565 -0.36 23.87 -49.58
N ARG A 566 0.16 25.09 -49.41
CA ARG A 566 1.26 25.61 -50.24
C ARG A 566 2.52 24.77 -50.07
N LEU A 567 2.88 24.40 -48.85
CA LEU A 567 4.04 23.53 -48.58
C LEU A 567 3.84 22.11 -49.08
N LEU A 568 2.66 21.54 -48.85
CA LEU A 568 2.33 20.21 -49.36
C LEU A 568 2.49 20.18 -50.89
N ARG A 569 2.01 21.21 -51.59
CA ARG A 569 2.18 21.34 -53.05
C ARG A 569 3.63 21.56 -53.48
N LEU A 570 4.43 22.28 -52.68
CA LEU A 570 5.85 22.52 -52.94
C LEU A 570 6.66 21.21 -52.86
N HIS A 571 6.37 20.37 -51.88
CA HIS A 571 7.07 19.08 -51.67
C HIS A 571 6.48 17.94 -52.51
N LEU A 572 5.27 18.10 -53.07
CA LEU A 572 4.65 17.10 -53.92
C LEU A 572 5.39 16.97 -55.27
N PRO A 573 5.69 15.75 -55.74
CA PRO A 573 6.31 15.53 -57.04
C PRO A 573 5.43 16.06 -58.19
N SER A 574 5.89 17.08 -58.89
CA SER A 574 5.10 17.78 -59.93
C SER A 574 4.97 17.01 -61.25
N ARG A 575 5.79 15.98 -61.51
CA ARG A 575 5.83 15.24 -62.78
C ARG A 575 6.01 13.73 -62.61
N TRP A 576 5.46 12.96 -63.54
CA TRP A 576 5.54 11.50 -63.66
C TRP A 576 6.97 10.92 -63.81
N ILE A 577 7.99 11.76 -64.00
CA ILE A 577 9.39 11.38 -64.30
C ILE A 577 10.31 11.50 -63.04
N SER A 578 9.77 11.55 -61.82
CA SER A 578 10.58 11.66 -60.59
C SER A 578 11.17 10.32 -60.07
N TRP A 579 11.25 9.29 -60.90
CA TRP A 579 11.84 7.97 -60.57
C TRP A 579 13.33 7.97 -60.16
N ILE A 580 14.07 9.08 -60.35
CA ILE A 580 15.53 9.16 -60.08
C ILE A 580 15.88 9.84 -58.75
N ARG A 581 14.92 10.45 -58.03
CA ARG A 581 15.16 10.96 -56.66
C ARG A 581 14.03 10.49 -55.75
N LYS A 582 14.34 9.65 -54.75
CA LYS A 582 13.44 9.41 -53.60
C LYS A 582 13.26 10.77 -52.90
N PRO A 583 12.11 11.47 -52.99
CA PRO A 583 11.87 12.59 -52.10
C PRO A 583 11.92 12.08 -50.66
N ALA A 584 12.30 12.93 -49.71
CA ALA A 584 12.14 12.59 -48.30
C ALA A 584 10.63 12.38 -48.06
N ASP A 585 10.21 11.14 -47.81
CA ASP A 585 8.79 10.79 -47.62
C ASP A 585 8.26 11.34 -46.27
N TYR A 586 9.16 11.65 -45.32
CA TYR A 586 8.81 12.11 -43.97
C TYR A 586 8.09 13.49 -43.94
N PRO A 587 8.59 14.56 -44.58
CA PRO A 587 7.87 15.85 -44.62
C PRO A 587 6.48 15.78 -45.24
N LEU A 588 6.31 14.97 -46.29
CA LEU A 588 5.01 14.76 -46.92
C LEU A 588 4.05 14.03 -45.99
N LEU A 589 4.55 13.04 -45.25
CA LEU A 589 3.75 12.30 -44.27
C LEU A 589 3.29 13.21 -43.12
N ASP A 590 4.18 14.05 -42.59
CA ASP A 590 3.85 14.96 -41.49
C ASP A 590 2.82 16.02 -41.90
N LEU A 591 2.96 16.59 -43.11
CA LEU A 591 2.01 17.57 -43.66
C LEU A 591 0.63 16.95 -43.94
N VAL A 592 0.59 15.70 -44.43
CA VAL A 592 -0.68 14.97 -44.61
C VAL A 592 -1.34 14.70 -43.25
N LYS A 593 -0.56 14.26 -42.25
CA LYS A 593 -1.07 14.07 -40.88
C LYS A 593 -1.60 15.38 -40.30
N ALA A 594 -0.88 16.48 -40.46
CA ALA A 594 -1.28 17.81 -39.99
C ALA A 594 -2.66 18.26 -40.52
N LEU A 595 -2.99 17.89 -41.75
CA LEU A 595 -4.25 18.26 -42.43
C LEU A 595 -5.38 17.22 -42.26
N SER A 596 -5.09 16.07 -41.66
CA SER A 596 -6.01 14.91 -41.64
C SER A 596 -7.34 15.17 -40.92
N GLY A 597 -7.35 15.94 -39.83
CA GLY A 597 -8.54 16.32 -39.08
C GLY A 597 -9.34 17.49 -39.66
N THR A 598 -8.87 18.13 -40.73
CA THR A 598 -9.50 19.36 -41.26
C THR A 598 -10.66 19.04 -42.22
N SER A 599 -11.86 19.59 -41.92
CA SER A 599 -13.10 19.29 -42.65
C SER A 599 -13.29 20.09 -43.95
N SER A 600 -12.42 21.07 -44.22
CA SER A 600 -12.49 21.94 -45.40
C SER A 600 -12.52 21.15 -46.72
N ALA A 601 -13.44 21.52 -47.61
CA ALA A 601 -13.61 20.90 -48.93
C ALA A 601 -12.31 20.94 -49.77
N GLN A 602 -11.53 22.02 -49.66
CA GLN A 602 -10.26 22.19 -50.35
C GLN A 602 -9.18 21.20 -49.87
N VAL A 603 -9.14 20.92 -48.57
CA VAL A 603 -8.19 19.97 -47.97
C VAL A 603 -8.57 18.55 -48.36
N ARG A 604 -9.86 18.20 -48.24
CA ARG A 604 -10.38 16.88 -48.64
C ARG A 604 -10.13 16.57 -50.12
N SER A 605 -10.28 17.54 -51.03
CA SER A 605 -9.99 17.34 -52.45
C SER A 605 -8.50 17.06 -52.72
N VAL A 606 -7.61 17.74 -51.99
CA VAL A 606 -6.16 17.56 -52.13
C VAL A 606 -5.73 16.20 -51.56
N LEU A 607 -6.23 15.81 -50.38
CA LEU A 607 -5.97 14.48 -49.80
C LEU A 607 -6.49 13.35 -50.71
N ALA A 608 -7.66 13.52 -51.35
CA ALA A 608 -8.21 12.53 -52.28
C ALA A 608 -7.32 12.35 -53.52
N LEU A 609 -6.74 13.45 -54.02
CA LEU A 609 -5.80 13.41 -55.13
C LEU A 609 -4.49 12.70 -54.75
N ILE A 610 -3.98 12.94 -53.53
CA ILE A 610 -2.78 12.28 -53.01
C ILE A 610 -3.01 10.78 -52.79
N ALA A 611 -4.11 10.41 -52.13
CA ALA A 611 -4.50 9.02 -51.89
C ALA A 611 -4.64 8.22 -53.20
N ARG A 612 -5.19 8.84 -54.25
CA ARG A 612 -5.32 8.21 -55.58
C ARG A 612 -3.98 8.09 -56.31
N ARG A 613 -3.14 9.13 -56.24
CA ARG A 613 -1.89 9.21 -57.03
C ARG A 613 -0.71 8.48 -56.40
N PHE A 614 -0.73 8.30 -55.08
CA PHE A 614 0.38 7.74 -54.30
C PHE A 614 -0.07 6.64 -53.34
N SER A 615 -0.99 5.77 -53.76
CA SER A 615 -1.64 4.75 -52.91
C SER A 615 -0.67 3.81 -52.18
N THR A 616 0.51 3.56 -52.73
CA THR A 616 1.53 2.65 -52.17
C THR A 616 2.56 3.33 -51.26
N ARG A 617 2.52 4.67 -51.14
CA ARG A 617 3.46 5.45 -50.30
C ARG A 617 2.86 5.74 -48.93
N SER A 618 3.69 5.83 -47.90
CA SER A 618 3.26 6.07 -46.50
C SER A 618 2.35 7.29 -46.35
N PHE A 619 2.67 8.41 -47.00
CA PHE A 619 1.85 9.63 -46.98
C PHE A 619 0.54 9.50 -47.80
N GLY A 620 0.51 8.66 -48.82
CA GLY A 620 -0.72 8.38 -49.58
C GLY A 620 -1.68 7.46 -48.83
N VAL A 621 -1.13 6.46 -48.12
CA VAL A 621 -1.89 5.63 -47.17
C VAL A 621 -2.48 6.51 -46.06
N ALA A 622 -1.68 7.41 -45.47
CA ALA A 622 -2.16 8.36 -44.45
C ALA A 622 -3.26 9.31 -44.97
N ALA A 623 -3.19 9.73 -46.25
CA ALA A 623 -4.25 10.53 -46.87
C ALA A 623 -5.53 9.72 -47.09
N ALA A 624 -5.42 8.43 -47.44
CA ALA A 624 -6.56 7.54 -47.60
C ALA A 624 -7.26 7.26 -46.26
N THR A 625 -6.49 7.03 -45.20
CA THR A 625 -7.03 6.82 -43.84
C THR A 625 -7.72 8.08 -43.30
N ALA A 626 -7.15 9.27 -43.53
CA ALA A 626 -7.80 10.55 -43.19
C ALA A 626 -9.16 10.76 -43.87
N LEU A 627 -9.38 10.16 -45.04
CA LEU A 627 -10.66 10.18 -45.77
C LEU A 627 -11.60 9.03 -45.39
N GLY A 628 -11.25 8.22 -44.39
CA GLY A 628 -12.06 7.07 -43.95
C GLY A 628 -12.04 5.87 -44.91
N ARG A 629 -11.06 5.78 -45.82
CA ARG A 629 -10.91 4.63 -46.73
C ARG A 629 -10.05 3.56 -46.08
N LYS A 630 -10.50 2.30 -46.16
CA LYS A 630 -9.74 1.13 -45.67
C LYS A 630 -8.51 0.93 -46.57
N PRO A 631 -7.27 0.84 -46.03
CA PRO A 631 -6.08 0.68 -46.85
C PRO A 631 -6.03 -0.71 -47.49
N GLU A 632 -5.70 -0.79 -48.78
CA GLU A 632 -5.27 -2.03 -49.41
C GLU A 632 -3.86 -2.39 -48.90
N THR A 633 -3.69 -3.62 -48.42
CA THR A 633 -2.45 -4.15 -47.83
C THR A 633 -1.26 -4.04 -48.78
N VAL A 634 -0.17 -3.41 -48.34
CA VAL A 634 1.14 -3.47 -49.03
C VAL A 634 2.04 -4.50 -48.32
N PRO A 635 2.74 -5.39 -49.05
CA PRO A 635 3.69 -6.32 -48.45
C PRO A 635 4.93 -5.58 -47.92
N SER A 636 5.24 -5.83 -46.65
CA SER A 636 6.39 -5.25 -45.94
C SER A 636 7.71 -5.81 -46.46
N GLY A 637 8.61 -4.93 -46.89
CA GLY A 637 9.96 -5.31 -47.28
C GLY A 637 10.92 -4.13 -47.15
N GLU A 638 11.33 -3.79 -45.93
CA GLU A 638 12.66 -3.30 -45.57
C GLU A 638 12.73 -3.11 -44.04
N LYS A 639 13.63 -3.85 -43.40
CA LYS A 639 13.92 -3.76 -41.96
C LYS A 639 14.54 -2.39 -41.65
N ALA A 640 13.85 -1.58 -40.85
CA ALA A 640 14.48 -0.53 -40.06
C ALA A 640 14.52 -1.00 -38.59
N VAL A 641 15.69 -1.45 -38.17
CA VAL A 641 16.04 -1.59 -36.75
C VAL A 641 16.33 -0.19 -36.24
N LEU A 642 15.53 0.31 -35.28
CA LEU A 642 15.98 0.96 -34.03
C LEU A 642 14.80 1.58 -33.24
N ALA A 643 14.75 1.18 -31.97
CA ALA A 643 14.34 1.94 -30.77
C ALA A 643 12.85 2.26 -30.50
N ALA A 644 12.24 1.34 -29.74
CA ALA A 644 11.54 1.55 -28.46
C ALA A 644 10.80 2.88 -28.19
N GLY A 645 9.48 2.77 -27.97
CA GLY A 645 8.72 3.74 -27.18
C GLY A 645 7.28 3.94 -27.64
N GLY A 646 6.35 3.15 -27.08
CA GLY A 646 4.95 3.55 -26.94
C GLY A 646 3.99 3.22 -28.08
N ALA A 647 2.79 2.81 -27.67
CA ALA A 647 1.56 2.62 -28.45
C ALA A 647 1.47 1.35 -29.32
N GLY A 648 1.05 0.26 -28.66
CA GLY A 648 0.62 -0.97 -29.30
C GLY A 648 -0.47 -1.70 -28.50
N ALA A 649 -1.46 -0.97 -27.96
CA ALA A 649 -2.65 -1.54 -27.36
C ALA A 649 -3.86 -1.26 -28.26
N ALA A 650 -3.99 -2.02 -29.34
CA ALA A 650 -5.22 -2.10 -30.13
C ALA A 650 -5.15 -3.31 -31.08
N ALA A 651 -5.41 -4.50 -30.54
CA ALA A 651 -6.05 -5.66 -31.18
C ALA A 651 -5.58 -6.96 -30.53
N LEU A 652 -6.22 -7.34 -29.41
CA LEU A 652 -6.42 -8.72 -28.92
C LEU A 652 -7.47 -8.60 -27.81
N GLY A 653 -8.60 -9.29 -27.93
CA GLY A 653 -9.51 -9.47 -26.80
C GLY A 653 -8.89 -10.47 -25.83
N SER A 654 -8.42 -9.99 -24.68
CA SER A 654 -7.94 -10.80 -23.54
C SER A 654 -7.41 -9.84 -22.47
N ASP A 655 -7.94 -9.95 -21.24
CA ASP A 655 -7.23 -9.74 -19.98
C ASP A 655 -5.92 -8.92 -20.06
N ILE A 656 -5.99 -7.61 -19.75
CA ILE A 656 -4.83 -6.73 -19.80
C ILE A 656 -3.95 -7.05 -18.59
N LEU A 657 -2.78 -7.67 -18.80
CA LEU A 657 -1.80 -7.83 -17.72
C LEU A 657 -1.29 -6.45 -17.28
N LEU A 658 -1.65 -6.05 -16.06
CA LEU A 658 -1.35 -4.73 -15.48
C LEU A 658 -0.01 -4.72 -14.75
N LEU A 659 0.31 -5.82 -14.06
CA LEU A 659 1.53 -5.95 -13.25
C LEU A 659 1.94 -7.43 -13.17
N GLU A 660 3.23 -7.72 -13.29
CA GLU A 660 3.79 -9.05 -13.08
C GLU A 660 5.16 -8.93 -12.39
N GLY A 661 5.48 -9.88 -11.52
CA GLY A 661 6.75 -9.92 -10.82
C GLY A 661 6.97 -11.19 -10.00
N GLU A 662 8.13 -11.29 -9.35
CA GLU A 662 8.50 -12.43 -8.51
C GLU A 662 8.15 -12.19 -7.04
N LEU A 663 7.41 -13.10 -6.42
CA LEU A 663 7.00 -12.97 -5.01
C LEU A 663 8.19 -13.13 -4.02
N HIS A 664 9.35 -13.61 -4.47
CA HIS A 664 10.55 -13.70 -3.64
C HIS A 664 11.18 -12.32 -3.39
N SER A 665 11.08 -11.43 -4.39
CA SER A 665 11.51 -10.03 -4.29
C SER A 665 10.43 -9.15 -3.65
N PHE A 666 9.18 -9.62 -3.66
CA PHE A 666 8.01 -8.91 -3.15
C PHE A 666 7.21 -9.77 -2.20
N ASN A 667 7.24 -9.45 -0.92
CA ASN A 667 6.37 -10.16 0.01
C ASN A 667 4.90 -9.81 -0.23
N LEU A 668 4.04 -10.82 -0.18
CA LEU A 668 2.60 -10.72 -0.41
C LEU A 668 1.93 -9.55 0.37
N PRO A 669 2.25 -9.30 1.65
CA PRO A 669 1.72 -8.14 2.39
C PRO A 669 2.07 -6.78 1.77
N THR A 670 3.31 -6.63 1.29
CA THR A 670 3.79 -5.39 0.66
C THR A 670 3.11 -5.19 -0.69
N LEU A 671 2.96 -6.27 -1.47
CA LEU A 671 2.24 -6.25 -2.73
C LEU A 671 0.76 -5.84 -2.53
N ILE A 672 0.07 -6.46 -1.58
CA ILE A 672 -1.33 -6.14 -1.27
C ILE A 672 -1.50 -4.67 -0.83
N GLN A 673 -0.57 -4.14 -0.03
CA GLN A 673 -0.58 -2.73 0.37
C GLN A 673 -0.36 -1.80 -0.81
N HIS A 674 0.62 -2.08 -1.67
CA HIS A 674 0.87 -1.30 -2.87
C HIS A 674 -0.36 -1.28 -3.79
N LEU A 675 -1.03 -2.43 -3.98
CA LEU A 675 -2.28 -2.50 -4.74
C LEU A 675 -3.40 -1.68 -4.10
N GLY A 676 -3.43 -1.64 -2.77
CA GLY A 676 -4.33 -0.78 -2.01
C GLY A 676 -4.06 0.71 -2.21
N ALA A 677 -2.81 1.13 -2.05
CA ALA A 677 -2.38 2.53 -2.18
C ALA A 677 -2.51 3.05 -3.61
N SER A 678 -2.19 2.24 -4.61
CA SER A 678 -2.30 2.59 -6.03
C SER A 678 -3.74 2.63 -6.57
N GLY A 679 -4.74 2.24 -5.77
CA GLY A 679 -6.13 2.20 -6.21
C GLY A 679 -6.38 1.14 -7.30
N ALA A 680 -5.56 0.09 -7.35
CA ALA A 680 -5.59 -0.92 -8.41
C ALA A 680 -6.96 -1.61 -8.50
N THR A 681 -7.38 -1.93 -9.72
CA THR A 681 -8.61 -2.71 -10.00
C THR A 681 -8.26 -3.88 -10.90
N GLY A 682 -8.56 -5.09 -10.45
CA GLY A 682 -8.20 -6.32 -11.17
C GLY A 682 -8.16 -7.57 -10.29
N ILE A 683 -7.79 -8.68 -10.90
CA ILE A 683 -7.61 -9.98 -10.23
C ILE A 683 -6.11 -10.23 -10.07
N LEU A 684 -5.66 -10.33 -8.82
CA LEU A 684 -4.33 -10.77 -8.45
C LEU A 684 -4.30 -12.30 -8.39
N GLU A 685 -3.46 -12.91 -9.22
CA GLU A 685 -3.15 -14.35 -9.20
C GLU A 685 -1.79 -14.58 -8.55
N LEU A 686 -1.72 -15.53 -7.62
CA LEU A 686 -0.50 -15.96 -6.96
C LEU A 686 -0.11 -17.35 -7.48
N LEU A 687 1.08 -17.44 -8.08
CA LEU A 687 1.60 -18.64 -8.71
C LEU A 687 2.82 -19.11 -7.92
N ASN A 688 2.91 -20.40 -7.63
CA ASN A 688 4.12 -20.98 -7.05
C ASN A 688 5.25 -21.11 -8.09
N SER A 689 6.42 -21.59 -7.66
CA SER A 689 7.60 -21.78 -8.50
C SER A 689 7.40 -22.81 -9.63
N ALA A 690 6.40 -23.68 -9.52
CA ALA A 690 5.97 -24.62 -10.55
C ALA A 690 4.84 -24.06 -11.44
N GLU A 691 4.52 -22.77 -11.32
CA GLU A 691 3.45 -22.06 -12.04
C GLU A 691 2.02 -22.58 -11.77
N PHE A 692 1.81 -23.29 -10.65
CA PHE A 692 0.46 -23.61 -10.19
C PHE A 692 -0.14 -22.47 -9.39
N LEU A 693 -1.44 -22.25 -9.58
CA LEU A 693 -2.23 -21.26 -8.87
C LEU A 693 -2.45 -21.66 -7.41
N GLU A 694 -1.88 -20.91 -6.49
CA GLU A 694 -2.04 -21.09 -5.03
C GLU A 694 -3.16 -20.22 -4.46
N GLY A 695 -3.41 -19.05 -5.07
CA GLY A 695 -4.44 -18.14 -4.59
C GLY A 695 -4.84 -17.05 -5.57
N LYS A 696 -6.04 -16.50 -5.35
CA LYS A 696 -6.62 -15.39 -6.12
C LYS A 696 -7.16 -14.32 -5.18
N ALA A 697 -6.97 -13.06 -5.54
CA ALA A 697 -7.51 -11.92 -4.81
C ALA A 697 -8.09 -10.86 -5.78
N THR A 698 -9.30 -10.37 -5.52
CA THR A 698 -9.95 -9.37 -6.36
C THR A 698 -9.88 -8.00 -5.70
N PHE A 699 -9.31 -7.04 -6.43
CA PHE A 699 -9.21 -5.64 -6.02
C PHE A 699 -10.16 -4.78 -6.84
N VAL A 700 -10.86 -3.86 -6.17
CA VAL A 700 -11.68 -2.82 -6.79
C VAL A 700 -11.31 -1.49 -6.16
N ARG A 701 -10.73 -0.57 -6.96
CA ARG A 701 -10.26 0.74 -6.49
C ARG A 701 -9.37 0.65 -5.25
N GLY A 702 -8.44 -0.32 -5.24
CA GLY A 702 -7.53 -0.59 -4.13
C GLY A 702 -8.16 -1.34 -2.93
N GLN A 703 -9.47 -1.59 -2.95
CA GLN A 703 -10.12 -2.37 -1.88
C GLN A 703 -10.13 -3.85 -2.24
N LEU A 704 -9.75 -4.70 -1.28
CA LEU A 704 -9.81 -6.15 -1.43
C LEU A 704 -11.24 -6.64 -1.17
N PHE A 705 -11.87 -7.27 -2.16
CA PHE A 705 -13.25 -7.77 -2.04
C PHE A 705 -13.33 -9.28 -1.85
N HIS A 706 -12.55 -10.01 -2.65
CA HIS A 706 -12.55 -11.46 -2.62
C HIS A 706 -11.13 -11.98 -2.49
N CYS A 707 -10.96 -13.06 -1.73
CA CYS A 707 -9.72 -13.81 -1.66
C CYS A 707 -10.07 -15.30 -1.60
N GLN A 708 -9.33 -16.12 -2.33
CA GLN A 708 -9.49 -17.55 -2.38
C GLN A 708 -8.12 -18.22 -2.36
N ALA A 709 -7.99 -19.28 -1.56
CA ALA A 709 -6.80 -20.12 -1.46
C ALA A 709 -7.25 -21.56 -1.27
N GLY A 710 -7.09 -22.40 -2.30
CA GLY A 710 -7.69 -23.73 -2.35
C GLY A 710 -9.22 -23.69 -2.12
N LEU A 711 -9.67 -24.33 -1.03
CA LEU A 711 -11.08 -24.38 -0.61
C LEU A 711 -11.50 -23.19 0.26
N LEU A 712 -10.54 -22.44 0.80
CA LEU A 712 -10.80 -21.32 1.71
C LEU A 712 -11.22 -20.07 0.92
N ARG A 713 -12.08 -19.24 1.54
CA ARG A 713 -12.56 -17.97 0.96
C ARG A 713 -12.49 -16.83 1.99
N GLY A 714 -12.43 -15.59 1.50
CA GLY A 714 -12.47 -14.39 2.34
C GLY A 714 -11.23 -14.20 3.20
N LYS A 715 -11.41 -13.82 4.48
CA LYS A 715 -10.29 -13.57 5.42
C LYS A 715 -9.46 -14.81 5.68
N GLU A 716 -10.09 -15.97 5.81
CA GLU A 716 -9.41 -17.24 6.09
C GLU A 716 -8.48 -17.65 4.94
N ALA A 717 -8.89 -17.42 3.70
CA ALA A 717 -8.02 -17.62 2.53
C ALA A 717 -6.79 -16.72 2.58
N LEU A 718 -6.98 -15.43 2.92
CA LEU A 718 -5.87 -14.50 3.03
C LEU A 718 -4.93 -14.88 4.18
N TYR A 719 -5.47 -15.30 5.33
CA TYR A 719 -4.65 -15.78 6.44
C TYR A 719 -3.84 -17.01 6.06
N ALA A 720 -4.45 -18.00 5.40
CA ALA A 720 -3.74 -19.20 4.95
C ALA A 720 -2.58 -18.89 3.98
N LEU A 721 -2.77 -17.93 3.05
CA LEU A 721 -1.72 -17.47 2.14
C LEU A 721 -0.58 -16.72 2.86
N LEU A 722 -0.88 -16.07 3.99
CA LEU A 722 0.12 -15.38 4.81
C LEU A 722 0.86 -16.34 5.75
N GLU A 723 0.17 -17.33 6.30
CA GLU A 723 0.72 -18.39 7.16
C GLU A 723 1.69 -19.30 6.40
N LYS A 724 1.38 -19.60 5.13
CA LYS A 724 2.23 -20.34 4.20
C LYS A 724 2.54 -19.46 2.97
N PRO A 725 3.58 -18.62 3.04
CA PRO A 725 3.92 -17.70 1.96
C PRO A 725 4.15 -18.44 0.65
N VAL A 726 3.52 -17.94 -0.41
CA VAL A 726 3.69 -18.46 -1.77
C VAL A 726 5.03 -17.99 -2.32
N PHE A 727 5.82 -18.92 -2.84
CA PHE A 727 7.11 -18.63 -3.46
C PHE A 727 6.99 -18.85 -4.96
N GLY A 728 7.08 -17.79 -5.76
CA GLY A 728 6.94 -17.87 -7.22
C GLY A 728 6.72 -16.52 -7.88
N ARG A 729 5.60 -16.37 -8.58
CA ARG A 729 5.23 -15.18 -9.37
C ARG A 729 3.86 -14.67 -8.99
N PHE A 730 3.60 -13.40 -9.28
CA PHE A 730 2.25 -12.85 -9.25
C PHE A 730 1.89 -12.20 -10.58
N ARG A 731 0.59 -12.16 -10.88
CA ARG A 731 0.04 -11.45 -12.03
C ARG A 731 -1.18 -10.67 -11.61
N LEU A 732 -1.23 -9.39 -11.94
CA LEU A 732 -2.43 -8.57 -11.83
C LEU A 732 -3.06 -8.46 -13.20
N ILE A 733 -4.27 -9.01 -13.33
CA ILE A 733 -5.04 -9.00 -14.56
C ILE A 733 -6.10 -7.91 -14.45
N GLY A 734 -6.06 -6.94 -15.36
CA GLY A 734 -7.01 -5.85 -15.45
C GLY A 734 -8.35 -6.35 -15.97
N ALA A 735 -9.40 -6.17 -15.16
CA ALA A 735 -10.76 -6.39 -15.60
C ALA A 735 -11.15 -5.26 -16.55
N ALA A 736 -11.61 -5.59 -17.76
CA ALA A 736 -12.18 -4.62 -18.67
C ALA A 736 -13.30 -3.86 -17.94
N ALA A 737 -13.23 -2.53 -17.96
CA ALA A 737 -14.25 -1.65 -17.43
C ALA A 737 -15.55 -1.85 -18.22
N ASN A 738 -16.34 -2.86 -17.85
CA ASN A 738 -17.77 -3.08 -18.09
C ASN A 738 -18.12 -4.56 -17.84
N GLU A 739 -18.38 -4.93 -16.58
CA GLU A 739 -19.42 -5.94 -16.30
C GLU A 739 -20.18 -5.56 -15.01
N PRO A 740 -21.49 -5.29 -15.07
CA PRO A 740 -22.36 -5.29 -13.91
C PRO A 740 -22.62 -6.75 -13.53
N GLY A 741 -21.69 -7.36 -12.78
CA GLY A 741 -21.72 -8.81 -12.56
C GLY A 741 -20.70 -9.36 -11.57
N LEU A 742 -20.26 -8.60 -10.56
CA LEU A 742 -19.65 -9.19 -9.35
C LEU A 742 -20.75 -9.83 -8.48
N THR A 743 -21.53 -10.75 -9.05
CA THR A 743 -22.37 -11.65 -8.27
C THR A 743 -21.44 -12.66 -7.61
N SER A 744 -21.35 -12.58 -6.27
CA SER A 744 -20.76 -13.61 -5.43
C SER A 744 -21.12 -15.01 -5.98
N PRO A 745 -20.18 -15.96 -6.12
CA PRO A 745 -20.53 -17.35 -6.16
C PRO A 745 -21.13 -17.70 -4.78
N GLU A 746 -22.46 -17.61 -4.72
CA GLU A 746 -23.36 -17.90 -3.59
C GLU A 746 -23.19 -17.01 -2.32
N GLY A 747 -24.14 -16.09 -2.14
CA GLY A 747 -24.77 -15.89 -0.84
C GLY A 747 -24.15 -14.94 0.19
N GLN A 748 -23.76 -13.71 -0.20
CA GLN A 748 -23.84 -12.45 0.58
C GLN A 748 -22.97 -11.36 -0.09
N PRO A 749 -23.34 -10.06 -0.04
CA PRO A 749 -22.43 -8.99 -0.43
C PRO A 749 -21.38 -8.82 0.67
N ALA A 750 -20.21 -9.45 0.52
CA ALA A 750 -19.08 -9.18 1.40
C ALA A 750 -18.60 -7.75 1.12
N GLY A 751 -18.78 -6.86 2.11
CA GLY A 751 -18.14 -5.54 2.07
C GLY A 751 -16.61 -5.67 1.97
N PRO A 752 -15.91 -4.58 1.58
CA PRO A 752 -14.47 -4.61 1.38
C PRO A 752 -13.73 -5.09 2.64
N LEU A 753 -12.78 -6.00 2.45
CA LEU A 753 -11.91 -6.53 3.49
C LEU A 753 -10.94 -5.41 3.94
N PRO A 754 -10.86 -5.11 5.25
CA PRO A 754 -9.94 -4.09 5.73
C PRO A 754 -8.50 -4.61 5.60
N VAL A 755 -7.77 -4.11 4.60
CA VAL A 755 -6.45 -4.61 4.21
C VAL A 755 -5.45 -4.57 5.37
N VAL A 756 -5.21 -3.40 5.96
CA VAL A 756 -4.17 -3.23 7.00
C VAL A 756 -4.44 -4.08 8.25
N PRO A 757 -5.62 -4.05 8.88
CA PRO A 757 -5.90 -4.91 10.03
C PRO A 757 -5.79 -6.40 9.72
N THR A 758 -6.22 -6.83 8.53
CA THR A 758 -6.15 -8.23 8.13
C THR A 758 -4.70 -8.67 7.89
N LEU A 759 -3.87 -7.82 7.29
CA LEU A 759 -2.44 -8.09 7.15
C LEU A 759 -1.75 -8.19 8.51
N LEU A 760 -2.03 -7.28 9.44
CA LEU A 760 -1.43 -7.29 10.79
C LEU A 760 -1.76 -8.58 11.56
N GLU A 761 -3.01 -9.03 11.51
CA GLU A 761 -3.39 -10.31 12.12
C GLU A 761 -2.75 -11.50 11.37
N GLY A 762 -2.61 -11.41 10.05
CA GLY A 762 -1.88 -12.40 9.26
C GLY A 762 -0.40 -12.53 9.64
N MET A 763 0.30 -11.43 9.95
CA MET A 763 1.71 -11.52 10.42
C MET A 763 1.81 -12.24 11.75
N LYS A 764 0.92 -11.86 12.67
CA LYS A 764 0.82 -12.48 13.97
C LYS A 764 0.64 -13.99 13.84
N ARG A 765 -0.34 -14.40 13.01
CA ARG A 765 -0.63 -15.82 12.75
C ARG A 765 0.54 -16.52 12.08
N TYR A 766 1.24 -15.88 11.16
CA TYR A 766 2.46 -16.44 10.55
C TYR A 766 3.52 -16.73 11.62
N ASP A 767 3.84 -15.78 12.49
CA ASP A 767 4.89 -15.97 13.51
C ASP A 767 4.51 -17.09 14.49
N GLU A 768 3.28 -17.09 14.98
CA GLU A 768 2.77 -18.14 15.86
C GLU A 768 2.71 -19.49 15.13
N TYR A 769 2.32 -19.51 13.85
CA TYR A 769 2.29 -20.73 13.03
C TYR A 769 3.68 -21.34 12.88
N GLN A 770 4.72 -20.53 12.59
CA GLN A 770 6.09 -21.04 12.49
C GLN A 770 6.56 -21.64 13.84
N GLN A 771 6.21 -21.01 14.96
CA GLN A 771 6.50 -21.57 16.30
C GLN A 771 5.81 -22.92 16.53
N LEU A 772 4.53 -23.01 16.19
CA LEU A 772 3.75 -24.24 16.37
C LEU A 772 4.27 -25.37 15.46
N ARG A 773 4.73 -25.03 14.26
CA ARG A 773 5.25 -25.97 13.27
C ARG A 773 6.64 -26.50 13.63
N LEU A 774 7.41 -25.80 14.47
CA LEU A 774 8.63 -26.36 15.08
C LEU A 774 8.29 -27.43 16.12
N LEU A 775 7.24 -27.23 16.92
CA LEU A 775 6.85 -28.15 17.98
C LEU A 775 6.15 -29.40 17.46
N VAL A 776 5.31 -29.20 16.45
CA VAL A 776 4.67 -30.27 15.71
C VAL A 776 5.16 -30.10 14.28
N PRO A 777 6.24 -30.78 13.84
CA PRO A 777 6.67 -30.81 12.45
C PRO A 777 5.62 -31.39 11.49
N ASP A 778 5.78 -31.13 10.19
CA ASP A 778 4.83 -31.54 9.13
C ASP A 778 4.60 -33.05 9.07
N ASP A 779 5.66 -33.83 9.25
CA ASP A 779 5.67 -35.28 9.14
C ASP A 779 5.41 -36.00 10.47
N THR A 780 5.22 -35.25 11.57
CA THR A 780 5.03 -35.85 12.89
C THR A 780 3.69 -36.56 12.96
N VAL A 781 3.75 -37.85 13.30
CA VAL A 781 2.58 -38.66 13.66
C VAL A 781 2.39 -38.57 15.16
N LEU A 782 1.24 -38.06 15.58
CA LEU A 782 0.85 -37.93 16.98
C LEU A 782 -0.08 -39.08 17.36
N THR A 783 0.10 -39.64 18.55
CA THR A 783 -0.79 -40.67 19.10
C THR A 783 -1.43 -40.23 20.41
N PRO A 784 -2.71 -40.56 20.65
CA PRO A 784 -3.37 -40.31 21.93
C PRO A 784 -2.71 -41.06 23.08
N THR A 785 -2.59 -40.41 24.24
CA THR A 785 -2.08 -41.02 25.49
C THR A 785 -3.18 -41.66 26.34
N GLY A 786 -4.45 -41.46 25.98
CA GLY A 786 -5.63 -41.98 26.68
C GLY A 786 -6.41 -40.92 27.47
N GLU A 787 -5.88 -39.71 27.57
CA GLU A 787 -6.56 -38.55 28.15
C GLU A 787 -7.51 -37.88 27.14
N ARG A 788 -8.52 -37.16 27.64
CA ARG A 788 -9.52 -36.50 26.79
C ARG A 788 -8.96 -35.19 26.23
N PRO A 789 -9.19 -34.88 24.94
CA PRO A 789 -8.75 -33.62 24.36
C PRO A 789 -9.48 -32.42 24.99
N GLY A 790 -8.70 -31.50 25.55
CA GLY A 790 -9.17 -30.19 25.99
C GLY A 790 -9.33 -29.20 24.82
N ARG A 791 -9.75 -27.97 25.12
CA ARG A 791 -9.84 -26.88 24.15
C ARG A 791 -8.94 -25.71 24.57
N PRO A 792 -8.15 -25.13 23.65
CA PRO A 792 -7.42 -23.91 23.95
C PRO A 792 -8.38 -22.72 24.11
N GLU A 793 -7.98 -21.72 24.89
CA GLU A 793 -8.80 -20.51 25.13
C GLU A 793 -9.12 -19.76 23.82
N GLY A 794 -10.39 -19.43 23.61
CA GLY A 794 -10.88 -18.77 22.39
C GLY A 794 -11.21 -19.70 21.23
N GLU A 795 -11.16 -21.03 21.44
CA GLU A 795 -11.71 -22.03 20.50
C GLU A 795 -13.09 -22.52 20.98
N ASP A 796 -14.14 -21.95 20.40
CA ASP A 796 -15.52 -22.25 20.77
C ASP A 796 -16.15 -23.35 19.89
N ASP A 797 -15.54 -23.70 18.76
CA ASP A 797 -16.09 -24.64 17.79
C ASP A 797 -15.83 -26.10 18.18
N SER A 798 -16.85 -26.71 18.79
CA SER A 798 -16.79 -28.09 19.23
C SER A 798 -16.73 -29.13 18.10
N GLU A 799 -17.19 -28.78 16.89
CA GLU A 799 -17.19 -29.71 15.75
C GLU A 799 -15.81 -29.76 15.12
N PHE A 800 -15.18 -28.59 14.93
CA PHE A 800 -13.79 -28.49 14.50
C PHE A 800 -12.86 -29.30 15.40
N VAL A 801 -12.93 -29.14 16.73
CA VAL A 801 -12.08 -29.88 17.69
C VAL A 801 -12.27 -31.39 17.55
N ARG A 802 -13.52 -31.86 17.36
CA ARG A 802 -13.83 -33.28 17.14
C ARG A 802 -13.28 -33.79 15.81
N GLN A 803 -13.37 -32.99 14.76
CA GLN A 803 -12.85 -33.32 13.44
C GLN A 803 -11.33 -33.47 13.46
N VAL A 804 -10.60 -32.51 14.04
CA VAL A 804 -9.13 -32.59 14.16
C VAL A 804 -8.73 -33.81 15.01
N TRP A 805 -9.43 -34.06 16.13
CA TRP A 805 -9.15 -35.23 16.96
C TRP A 805 -9.33 -36.55 16.21
N ALA A 806 -10.40 -36.68 15.41
CA ALA A 806 -10.66 -37.88 14.62
C ALA A 806 -9.53 -38.15 13.61
N GLU A 807 -9.01 -37.11 12.96
CA GLU A 807 -7.92 -37.23 11.99
C GLU A 807 -6.58 -37.63 12.65
N VAL A 808 -6.29 -37.09 13.83
CA VAL A 808 -5.11 -37.50 14.62
C VAL A 808 -5.23 -38.96 15.08
N VAL A 809 -6.41 -39.39 15.54
CA VAL A 809 -6.66 -40.79 15.94
C VAL A 809 -6.52 -41.74 14.75
N PHE A 810 -6.87 -41.29 13.54
CA PHE A 810 -6.66 -42.05 12.31
C PHE A 810 -5.17 -42.18 11.92
N GLY A 811 -4.26 -41.50 12.64
CA GLY A 811 -2.83 -41.55 12.43
C GLY A 811 -2.35 -40.62 11.32
N LYS A 812 -3.13 -39.62 10.93
CA LYS A 812 -2.70 -38.61 9.96
C LYS A 812 -1.58 -37.75 10.55
N THR A 813 -0.63 -37.35 9.71
CA THR A 813 0.38 -36.36 10.09
C THR A 813 -0.24 -34.97 10.24
N ALA A 814 0.47 -34.05 10.89
CA ALA A 814 0.00 -32.68 11.04
C ALA A 814 -0.26 -31.99 9.68
N ALA A 815 0.61 -32.19 8.68
CA ALA A 815 0.38 -31.67 7.33
C ALA A 815 -0.85 -32.28 6.63
N GLN A 816 -1.13 -33.56 6.87
CA GLN A 816 -2.32 -34.22 6.32
C GLN A 816 -3.60 -33.71 6.98
N CYS A 817 -3.56 -33.38 8.28
CA CYS A 817 -4.68 -32.73 8.97
C CYS A 817 -4.97 -31.35 8.35
N GLU A 818 -3.93 -30.53 8.12
CA GLU A 818 -4.05 -29.23 7.46
C GLU A 818 -4.64 -29.32 6.05
N ALA A 819 -4.31 -30.37 5.29
CA ALA A 819 -4.80 -30.53 3.92
C ALA A 819 -6.24 -31.07 3.84
N SER A 820 -6.73 -31.75 4.89
CA SER A 820 -8.03 -32.44 4.87
C SER A 820 -9.17 -31.65 5.51
N ILE A 821 -8.86 -30.66 6.35
CA ILE A 821 -9.84 -29.86 7.07
C ILE A 821 -9.93 -28.47 6.42
N ALA A 822 -11.14 -28.03 6.06
CA ALA A 822 -11.39 -26.74 5.41
C ALA A 822 -11.30 -25.58 6.42
N THR A 823 -10.11 -25.33 6.97
CA THR A 823 -9.82 -24.26 7.93
C THR A 823 -8.37 -23.80 7.77
N ASP A 824 -8.01 -22.61 8.26
CA ASP A 824 -6.63 -22.12 8.19
C ASP A 824 -5.62 -23.04 8.93
N PRO A 825 -4.40 -23.23 8.39
CA PRO A 825 -3.35 -24.07 8.98
C PRO A 825 -2.99 -23.69 10.43
N TYR A 826 -2.98 -22.40 10.75
CA TYR A 826 -2.68 -21.89 12.09
C TYR A 826 -3.60 -22.47 13.17
N ARG A 827 -4.92 -22.43 12.94
CA ARG A 827 -5.91 -22.92 13.91
C ARG A 827 -5.75 -24.41 14.21
N ILE A 828 -5.42 -25.22 13.19
CA ILE A 828 -5.16 -26.66 13.32
C ILE A 828 -3.87 -26.90 14.12
N ARG A 829 -2.74 -26.26 13.76
CA ARG A 829 -1.46 -26.43 14.48
C ARG A 829 -1.55 -25.98 15.93
N ARG A 830 -2.31 -24.92 16.21
CA ARG A 830 -2.52 -24.42 17.56
C ARG A 830 -3.18 -25.48 18.46
N LEU A 831 -4.16 -26.20 17.93
CA LEU A 831 -4.84 -27.28 18.63
C LEU A 831 -3.91 -28.48 18.89
N LEU A 832 -3.14 -28.89 17.87
CA LEU A 832 -2.18 -30.01 17.98
C LEU A 832 -1.09 -29.72 19.00
N ALA A 833 -0.49 -28.54 18.96
CA ALA A 833 0.56 -28.14 19.90
C ALA A 833 0.01 -28.00 21.34
N TYR A 834 -1.23 -27.51 21.49
CA TYR A 834 -1.88 -27.46 22.79
C TYR A 834 -2.04 -28.86 23.41
N TRP A 835 -2.52 -29.84 22.63
CA TRP A 835 -2.65 -31.22 23.10
C TRP A 835 -1.32 -31.94 23.34
N LEU A 836 -0.29 -31.62 22.56
CA LEU A 836 1.07 -32.10 22.81
C LEU A 836 1.61 -31.54 24.12
N ALA A 837 1.40 -30.24 24.38
CA ALA A 837 1.86 -29.57 25.59
C ALA A 837 1.11 -30.03 26.86
N ASP A 838 -0.17 -30.36 26.75
CA ASP A 838 -0.97 -30.95 27.85
C ASP A 838 -0.68 -32.45 28.05
N GLY A 839 0.13 -33.10 27.20
CA GLY A 839 0.45 -34.52 27.31
C GLY A 839 -0.67 -35.47 26.84
N VAL A 840 -1.74 -34.92 26.25
CA VAL A 840 -2.84 -35.67 25.64
C VAL A 840 -2.38 -36.39 24.36
N LEU A 841 -1.44 -35.78 23.65
CA LEU A 841 -0.76 -36.36 22.50
C LEU A 841 0.71 -36.60 22.80
N ARG A 842 1.27 -37.62 22.15
CA ARG A 842 2.71 -37.90 22.14
C ARG A 842 3.21 -38.24 20.75
N GLU A 843 4.46 -37.90 20.46
CA GLU A 843 5.11 -38.28 19.22
C GLU A 843 5.35 -39.79 19.14
N VAL A 844 5.09 -40.37 17.98
CA VAL A 844 5.48 -41.75 17.71
C VAL A 844 6.97 -41.76 17.37
N SER A 845 7.81 -42.13 18.34
CA SER A 845 9.22 -42.37 18.08
C SER A 845 9.37 -43.44 16.99
N SER A 846 10.22 -43.17 15.99
CA SER A 846 10.47 -43.98 14.80
C SER A 846 10.88 -45.44 15.07
N ALA A 847 11.12 -45.81 16.33
CA ALA A 847 11.33 -47.18 16.80
C ALA A 847 10.06 -48.06 16.89
N ASN A 848 8.85 -47.48 16.82
CA ASN A 848 7.60 -48.19 17.16
C ASN A 848 6.53 -48.24 16.05
N ILE A 849 6.91 -48.09 14.78
CA ILE A 849 5.98 -48.27 13.66
C ILE A 849 5.62 -49.76 13.54
N ARG A 850 4.62 -50.21 14.30
CA ARG A 850 3.88 -51.44 13.99
C ARG A 850 3.08 -51.18 12.72
N ARG A 851 3.57 -51.70 11.60
CA ARG A 851 2.77 -51.83 10.37
C ARG A 851 1.42 -52.48 10.71
N PRO A 852 0.28 -51.94 10.27
CA PRO A 852 -0.99 -52.63 10.40
C PRO A 852 -0.90 -53.97 9.66
N GLN A 853 -1.23 -55.05 10.37
CA GLN A 853 -1.30 -56.41 9.82
C GLN A 853 -2.35 -56.42 8.71
N ALA A 854 -1.92 -56.72 7.49
CA ALA A 854 -2.82 -57.05 6.40
C ALA A 854 -3.70 -58.23 6.81
N GLU A 855 -5.01 -58.05 6.65
CA GLU A 855 -6.04 -59.06 6.85
C GLU A 855 -5.71 -60.31 6.03
N LYS A 856 -5.69 -61.46 6.71
CA LYS A 856 -5.64 -62.77 6.08
C LYS A 856 -6.93 -62.95 5.27
N SER A 857 -6.79 -63.03 3.96
CA SER A 857 -7.83 -63.47 3.04
C SER A 857 -8.26 -64.90 3.37
N ALA A 858 -9.50 -65.04 3.84
CA ALA A 858 -10.21 -66.30 3.87
C ALA A 858 -10.77 -66.58 2.47
N THR A 859 -10.06 -67.39 1.69
CA THR A 859 -10.61 -68.07 0.52
C THR A 859 -10.20 -69.53 0.61
N ASP A 860 -11.04 -70.33 1.27
CA ASP A 860 -11.13 -71.75 0.99
C ASP A 860 -12.55 -72.23 1.29
N THR A 861 -13.33 -72.47 0.23
CA THR A 861 -14.29 -73.58 0.05
C THR A 861 -15.26 -73.27 -1.09
N ARG A 862 -14.99 -73.84 -2.27
CA ARG A 862 -16.01 -74.53 -3.08
C ARG A 862 -15.34 -75.52 -4.03
N LYS A 863 -15.33 -76.79 -3.59
CA LYS A 863 -15.29 -77.98 -4.45
C LYS A 863 -16.68 -78.19 -5.09
N THR A 864 -16.70 -78.93 -6.21
CA THR A 864 -17.84 -79.51 -6.98
C THR A 864 -18.67 -78.46 -7.74
N GLU A 865 -18.83 -78.48 -9.06
CA GLU A 865 -18.78 -79.48 -10.14
C GLU A 865 -18.16 -78.93 -11.43
#